data_AF-A0ABD2R7B7-F1
#
_entry.id   AF-A0ABD2R7B7-F1
#
_cell.length_a   1.000
_cell.length_b   1.000
_cell.length_c   1.000
_cell.angle_alpha   90.00
_cell.angle_beta   90.00
_cell.angle_gamma   90.00
#
_symmetry.space_group_name_H-M   'P 1'
#
loop_
_entity.id
_entity.type
_entity.pdbx_description
1 polymer ?
#
loop_
_entity_poly.entity_id
_entity_poly.type
_entity_poly.pdbx_seq_one_letter_code
_entity_poly.pdbx_strand_id
1 'polypeptide(L)'
;MVYTLSGVRFPTVPSVYKSNGFSSNGDRRNANVSVFLKKHSLSRKILAEKSSYDSESRPSTVAASGKVLVPGTQSDSSSSSTDQFEFTETAPENSPALTDVDSSTMEHTSQIKTENDDVEPSSDLTGSVEELDFASSLQLQEGGKLEESKTLNTSEETIIDESDIIRERGIPPPGLGQKIYEIDPLLTKYRQHLDYRYSQYKKMREAIDKYEGGLEAFSRGYEKMGFTRSATGITYREWAPGAQSAALIGDFNNWDANADIMTRNEFGVWEIFLPNNVDGSPAIPHGSRVKIRMDTPSGVKDSIPAWINYSLQLPDEIPYNGIYYDPPEEERYIFQHPRPKKPKSLRIYESHIGMSSPEPKINSYVNFRDEVLPRIKKLGYNAVQIMAIQEHSYYASFGYHVTNFFAPSSRFGTPDDLKSLIDKAHELGIVVLMDIVHSHASNNTLDGLNMFDGTDSCYFHSGARGYHWMWDSRLFNYGNWEVLRYLLSNARWWLDEFKFDGFRFDGVTSMMYTHHGLSVGFTGNYEEYFGLATDVDAVVYLMLVNDLIHGLFPDAITIGEDVSGMPTFCIPVQDGGVGFDYRLHMAIADKWIELLNNNNNNNIPSENPTKWGLGRVECTQTLPLPRGGREAVSGGPSAQVQQPKKNKRKHYICYSIQ
;
A
#
# COMPACT_ATOMS: atom_id res chain seq x y z
N MET A 1 1.05 -26.03 -11.27
CA MET A 1 0.75 -26.73 -12.54
C MET A 1 -0.65 -27.31 -12.43
N VAL A 2 -1.65 -26.73 -13.11
CA VAL A 2 -3.00 -27.29 -13.25
C VAL A 2 -3.40 -27.12 -14.71
N TYR A 3 -3.59 -28.25 -15.39
CA TYR A 3 -4.06 -28.30 -16.78
C TYR A 3 -5.59 -28.28 -16.79
N THR A 4 -6.19 -27.44 -17.63
CA THR A 4 -7.57 -27.64 -18.09
C THR A 4 -7.55 -27.95 -19.58
N LEU A 5 -7.79 -29.22 -19.91
CA LEU A 5 -8.09 -29.69 -21.26
C LEU A 5 -9.52 -29.26 -21.63
N SER A 6 -9.67 -28.46 -22.69
CA SER A 6 -10.95 -28.18 -23.32
C SER A 6 -11.16 -29.10 -24.52
N GLY A 7 -12.33 -29.72 -24.64
CA GLY A 7 -12.85 -30.17 -25.92
C GLY A 7 -13.45 -31.57 -25.95
N VAL A 8 -14.72 -31.72 -25.56
CA VAL A 8 -15.65 -32.66 -26.20
C VAL A 8 -17.04 -32.03 -26.23
N ARG A 9 -17.60 -31.84 -27.44
CA ARG A 9 -19.00 -31.46 -27.69
C ARG A 9 -19.85 -32.74 -27.76
N PHE A 10 -21.01 -32.75 -27.10
CA PHE A 10 -22.09 -33.70 -27.39
C PHE A 10 -23.28 -32.98 -28.04
N PRO A 11 -23.95 -33.58 -29.03
CA PRO A 11 -25.01 -32.94 -29.79
C PRO A 11 -26.35 -32.91 -29.06
N THR A 12 -27.09 -31.82 -29.27
CA THR A 12 -28.46 -31.55 -28.82
C THR A 12 -29.53 -32.19 -29.70
N VAL A 13 -30.56 -32.79 -29.10
CA VAL A 13 -31.92 -32.98 -29.67
C VAL A 13 -32.96 -33.07 -28.51
N PRO A 14 -34.29 -32.88 -28.70
CA PRO A 14 -35.02 -31.77 -28.09
C PRO A 14 -36.15 -32.19 -27.11
N SER A 15 -36.81 -31.18 -26.54
CA SER A 15 -37.83 -31.25 -25.48
C SER A 15 -39.12 -31.99 -25.85
N VAL A 16 -39.70 -32.71 -24.87
CA VAL A 16 -41.10 -33.16 -24.87
C VAL A 16 -41.79 -32.76 -23.57
N TYR A 17 -43.06 -32.43 -23.71
CA TYR A 17 -44.02 -31.78 -22.80
C TYR A 17 -44.55 -32.65 -21.62
N LYS A 18 -44.93 -31.94 -20.53
CA LYS A 18 -46.02 -32.12 -19.52
C LYS A 18 -46.37 -33.52 -18.98
N SER A 19 -46.44 -33.65 -17.64
CA SER A 19 -47.72 -33.63 -16.87
C SER A 19 -47.57 -33.96 -15.36
N ASN A 20 -48.25 -33.16 -14.51
CA ASN A 20 -48.95 -33.43 -13.24
C ASN A 20 -48.44 -34.44 -12.19
N GLY A 21 -48.44 -33.98 -10.92
CA GLY A 21 -49.24 -34.64 -9.85
C GLY A 21 -48.54 -35.02 -8.53
N PHE A 22 -48.82 -34.23 -7.49
CA PHE A 22 -49.10 -34.59 -6.07
C PHE A 22 -48.19 -35.53 -5.23
N SER A 23 -47.78 -35.02 -4.04
CA SER A 23 -47.93 -35.56 -2.64
C SER A 23 -47.57 -37.04 -2.37
N SER A 24 -46.91 -37.52 -1.30
CA SER A 24 -46.58 -37.08 0.08
C SER A 24 -45.63 -38.11 0.72
N ASN A 25 -44.90 -37.70 1.77
CA ASN A 25 -44.43 -38.43 2.96
C ASN A 25 -44.08 -39.93 2.91
N GLY A 26 -42.88 -40.26 3.39
CA GLY A 26 -42.51 -41.60 3.83
C GLY A 26 -41.11 -41.66 4.45
N ASP A 27 -41.08 -41.93 5.76
CA ASP A 27 -39.96 -41.93 6.69
C ASP A 27 -38.93 -43.08 6.51
N ARG A 28 -37.76 -42.87 7.18
CA ARG A 28 -36.86 -43.86 7.83
C ARG A 28 -35.66 -44.53 7.10
N ARG A 29 -34.50 -44.26 7.74
CA ARG A 29 -33.40 -45.15 8.21
C ARG A 29 -32.08 -45.24 7.41
N ASN A 30 -31.04 -44.73 8.09
CA ASN A 30 -29.64 -45.18 8.23
C ASN A 30 -29.13 -46.35 7.38
N ALA A 31 -28.02 -46.10 6.67
CA ALA A 31 -26.92 -47.05 6.54
C ALA A 31 -25.59 -46.30 6.32
N ASN A 32 -24.68 -46.42 7.29
CA ASN A 32 -23.26 -46.11 7.16
C ASN A 32 -22.61 -47.10 6.19
N VAL A 33 -21.80 -46.61 5.25
CA VAL A 33 -20.88 -47.44 4.48
C VAL A 33 -19.49 -46.82 4.52
N SER A 34 -18.61 -47.49 5.24
CA SER A 34 -17.15 -47.32 5.21
C SER A 34 -16.58 -47.80 3.87
N VAL A 35 -15.71 -47.02 3.25
CA VAL A 35 -14.91 -47.49 2.10
C VAL A 35 -13.42 -47.29 2.39
N PHE A 36 -12.72 -48.41 2.41
CA PHE A 36 -11.27 -48.57 2.51
C PHE A 36 -10.53 -47.92 1.33
N LEU A 37 -9.51 -47.12 1.64
CA LEU A 37 -8.50 -46.63 0.69
C LEU A 37 -7.44 -47.71 0.45
N LYS A 38 -7.38 -48.25 -0.77
CA LYS A 38 -6.24 -49.03 -1.28
C LYS A 38 -5.28 -48.11 -2.03
N LYS A 39 -4.04 -48.01 -1.52
CA LYS A 39 -2.87 -47.44 -2.20
C LYS A 39 -2.50 -48.29 -3.42
N HIS A 40 -2.22 -47.65 -4.55
CA HIS A 40 -1.36 -48.20 -5.59
C HIS A 40 -0.32 -47.15 -6.02
N SER A 41 0.95 -47.51 -5.84
CA SER A 41 2.12 -46.81 -6.36
C SER A 41 2.31 -47.13 -7.83
N LEU A 42 2.55 -46.11 -8.67
CA LEU A 42 3.08 -46.30 -10.02
C LEU A 42 4.25 -45.34 -10.25
N SER A 43 5.45 -45.91 -10.26
CA SER A 43 6.68 -45.30 -10.75
C SER A 43 6.57 -44.96 -12.23
N ARG A 44 7.02 -43.78 -12.65
CA ARG A 44 7.36 -43.48 -14.04
C ARG A 44 8.72 -42.80 -14.13
N LYS A 45 9.58 -43.40 -14.95
CA LYS A 45 10.90 -42.95 -15.38
C LYS A 45 10.76 -41.65 -16.20
N ILE A 46 11.65 -40.69 -15.95
CA ILE A 46 11.84 -39.50 -16.78
C ILE A 46 13.10 -39.71 -17.62
N LEU A 47 12.96 -39.62 -18.94
CA LEU A 47 14.05 -39.52 -19.91
C LEU A 47 14.54 -38.06 -19.91
N ALA A 48 15.82 -37.87 -19.58
CA ALA A 48 16.50 -36.59 -19.69
C ALA A 48 17.13 -36.46 -21.07
N GLU A 49 16.75 -35.44 -21.81
CA GLU A 49 17.40 -35.04 -23.06
C GLU A 49 18.20 -33.75 -22.77
N LYS A 50 19.52 -33.84 -22.94
CA LYS A 50 20.49 -32.75 -22.79
C LYS A 50 20.46 -31.89 -24.06
N SER A 51 20.39 -30.56 -23.92
CA SER A 51 20.84 -29.63 -24.95
C SER A 51 21.99 -28.78 -24.40
N SER A 52 23.19 -29.03 -24.91
CA SER A 52 24.37 -28.19 -24.75
C SER A 52 24.25 -26.93 -25.61
N TYR A 53 24.52 -25.76 -25.04
CA TYR A 53 24.81 -24.54 -25.79
C TYR A 53 26.17 -24.00 -25.33
N ASP A 54 27.16 -24.16 -26.20
CA ASP A 54 28.37 -23.34 -26.24
C ASP A 54 28.04 -22.07 -27.03
N SER A 55 28.39 -20.91 -26.50
CA SER A 55 28.65 -19.73 -27.30
C SER A 55 29.60 -18.79 -26.57
N GLU A 56 30.87 -18.85 -26.98
CA GLU A 56 31.85 -17.79 -26.78
C GLU A 56 31.40 -16.51 -27.51
N SER A 57 31.37 -15.37 -26.80
CA SER A 57 31.81 -14.09 -27.38
C SER A 57 32.05 -13.06 -26.27
N ARG A 58 33.29 -12.57 -26.22
CA ARG A 58 33.79 -11.52 -25.32
C ARG A 58 33.16 -10.16 -25.64
N PRO A 59 33.04 -9.26 -24.64
CA PRO A 59 33.29 -7.85 -24.83
C PRO A 59 34.59 -7.41 -24.14
N SER A 60 35.31 -6.56 -24.86
CA SER A 60 36.60 -5.97 -24.57
C SER A 60 36.63 -5.09 -23.32
N THR A 61 37.56 -5.40 -22.42
CA THR A 61 37.99 -4.60 -21.27
C THR A 61 38.81 -3.39 -21.73
N VAL A 62 38.49 -2.20 -21.22
CA VAL A 62 39.43 -1.08 -21.11
C VAL A 62 39.90 -1.03 -19.66
N ALA A 63 41.20 -1.23 -19.48
CA ALA A 63 41.89 -1.20 -18.21
C ALA A 63 42.38 0.23 -17.91
N ALA A 64 42.29 0.63 -16.64
CA ALA A 64 43.23 1.56 -16.03
C ALA A 64 43.64 0.99 -14.66
N SER A 65 44.95 0.92 -14.46
CA SER A 65 45.66 0.21 -13.39
C SER A 65 46.14 1.17 -12.32
N GLY A 66 46.21 0.71 -11.06
CA GLY A 66 46.97 1.33 -9.98
C GLY A 66 47.15 0.39 -8.79
N LYS A 67 48.30 -0.30 -8.72
CA LYS A 67 48.72 -1.27 -7.68
C LYS A 67 49.34 -0.58 -6.46
N VAL A 68 49.11 -1.12 -5.25
CA VAL A 68 50.07 -1.19 -4.11
C VAL A 68 49.67 -2.41 -3.25
N LEU A 69 50.34 -3.58 -3.38
CA LEU A 69 51.41 -4.15 -2.54
C LEU A 69 51.07 -4.45 -1.06
N VAL A 70 50.91 -5.75 -0.77
CA VAL A 70 50.97 -6.41 0.54
C VAL A 70 52.27 -7.24 0.59
N PRO A 71 52.99 -7.31 1.72
CA PRO A 71 53.94 -8.40 1.99
C PRO A 71 53.33 -9.43 2.93
N GLY A 72 53.41 -10.71 2.54
CA GLY A 72 53.00 -11.86 3.35
C GLY A 72 54.10 -12.37 4.28
N THR A 73 53.71 -13.34 5.10
CA THR A 73 54.61 -14.32 5.73
C THR A 73 53.92 -15.67 5.81
N GLN A 74 54.61 -16.68 5.30
CA GLN A 74 54.33 -18.12 5.40
C GLN A 74 54.65 -18.65 6.81
N SER A 75 53.96 -19.71 7.24
CA SER A 75 54.61 -20.89 7.84
C SER A 75 53.65 -22.08 7.89
N ASP A 76 54.19 -23.23 7.48
CA ASP A 76 53.59 -24.55 7.27
C ASP A 76 53.10 -25.28 8.54
N SER A 77 52.21 -26.27 8.35
CA SER A 77 52.41 -27.70 8.69
C SER A 77 51.17 -28.46 9.25
N SER A 78 50.69 -29.39 8.42
CA SER A 78 50.25 -30.78 8.65
C SER A 78 49.73 -31.31 10.01
N SER A 79 48.57 -32.00 9.88
CA SER A 79 48.22 -33.37 10.33
C SER A 79 47.87 -33.72 11.79
N SER A 80 46.61 -34.18 11.95
CA SER A 80 46.08 -35.33 12.73
C SER A 80 46.63 -35.67 14.13
N SER A 81 45.74 -35.81 15.12
CA SER A 81 45.32 -37.08 15.75
C SER A 81 44.44 -36.86 16.99
N THR A 82 43.47 -37.75 17.14
CA THR A 82 42.71 -38.17 18.33
C THR A 82 43.40 -38.03 19.69
N ASP A 83 42.62 -37.66 20.72
CA ASP A 83 42.56 -38.44 21.96
C ASP A 83 41.25 -38.22 22.73
N GLN A 84 40.75 -39.33 23.28
CA GLN A 84 39.53 -39.49 24.08
C GLN A 84 39.81 -39.16 25.56
N PHE A 85 38.79 -38.76 26.30
CA PHE A 85 38.59 -39.17 27.70
C PHE A 85 37.08 -39.20 28.05
N GLU A 86 36.55 -40.42 28.15
CA GLU A 86 35.41 -40.83 29.00
C GLU A 86 35.91 -40.92 30.48
N PHE A 87 35.15 -41.05 31.58
CA PHE A 87 33.81 -41.57 31.90
C PHE A 87 33.52 -41.11 33.36
N THR A 88 32.25 -40.88 33.76
CA THR A 88 31.52 -41.63 34.83
C THR A 88 30.22 -40.96 35.29
N GLU A 89 29.14 -41.67 35.00
CA GLU A 89 27.80 -41.56 35.58
C GLU A 89 27.77 -41.99 37.05
N THR A 90 26.74 -41.55 37.79
CA THR A 90 25.85 -42.47 38.53
C THR A 90 24.60 -41.74 39.05
N ALA A 91 23.42 -42.19 38.60
CA ALA A 91 22.15 -42.13 39.34
C ALA A 91 22.03 -43.41 40.22
N PRO A 92 21.06 -43.56 41.16
CA PRO A 92 19.69 -43.90 40.76
C PRO A 92 18.50 -43.45 41.68
N GLU A 93 17.33 -43.36 41.04
CA GLU A 93 15.96 -43.82 41.40
C GLU A 93 15.28 -43.51 42.75
N ASN A 94 14.06 -42.94 42.68
CA ASN A 94 12.81 -43.70 42.86
C ASN A 94 11.52 -42.87 42.57
N SER A 95 10.60 -43.48 41.82
CA SER A 95 9.16 -43.18 41.64
C SER A 95 8.32 -44.11 42.57
N PRO A 96 6.97 -43.99 42.81
CA PRO A 96 5.93 -43.68 41.80
C PRO A 96 4.59 -43.04 42.25
N ALA A 97 3.73 -42.80 41.24
CA ALA A 97 2.26 -43.00 41.19
C ALA A 97 1.30 -41.77 41.08
N LEU A 98 0.80 -41.57 39.85
CA LEU A 98 -0.60 -41.39 39.37
C LEU A 98 -1.68 -40.76 40.28
N THR A 99 -2.36 -39.70 39.81
CA THR A 99 -3.73 -39.70 39.21
C THR A 99 -4.24 -38.26 38.91
N ASP A 100 -4.55 -38.03 37.62
CA ASP A 100 -5.73 -37.37 37.02
C ASP A 100 -6.65 -36.36 37.77
N VAL A 101 -6.94 -35.25 37.04
CA VAL A 101 -8.23 -34.55 36.83
C VAL A 101 -8.56 -33.22 37.57
N ASP A 102 -8.84 -32.23 36.70
CA ASP A 102 -9.71 -31.04 36.73
C ASP A 102 -9.43 -29.74 37.52
N SER A 103 -9.50 -28.67 36.71
CA SER A 103 -10.05 -27.31 36.92
C SER A 103 -10.08 -26.69 38.32
N SER A 104 -9.49 -25.51 38.44
CA SER A 104 -9.97 -24.46 39.35
C SER A 104 -9.69 -23.05 38.81
N THR A 105 -10.75 -22.44 38.27
CA THR A 105 -11.04 -21.01 38.41
C THR A 105 -11.34 -20.66 39.86
N MET A 106 -10.95 -19.48 40.36
CA MET A 106 -11.88 -18.64 41.14
C MET A 106 -11.39 -17.20 41.45
N GLU A 107 -12.37 -16.28 41.32
CA GLU A 107 -12.65 -15.07 42.14
C GLU A 107 -12.04 -13.70 41.78
N HIS A 108 -12.77 -12.56 41.78
CA HIS A 108 -14.22 -12.29 41.91
C HIS A 108 -14.57 -10.83 41.50
N THR A 109 -15.84 -10.62 41.11
CA THR A 109 -16.71 -9.41 41.24
C THR A 109 -16.49 -8.21 40.30
N SER A 110 -17.52 -7.63 39.67
CA SER A 110 -18.84 -7.25 40.22
C SER A 110 -19.96 -7.20 39.16
N GLN A 111 -21.18 -7.54 39.58
CA GLN A 111 -22.43 -7.42 38.84
C GLN A 111 -23.10 -6.07 39.15
N ILE A 112 -23.77 -5.50 38.13
CA ILE A 112 -24.73 -4.39 38.25
C ILE A 112 -26.14 -4.98 38.16
N LYS A 113 -27.04 -4.55 39.04
CA LYS A 113 -28.50 -4.59 38.86
C LYS A 113 -29.08 -3.18 39.04
N THR A 114 -29.99 -2.88 38.14
CA THR A 114 -30.82 -1.69 37.94
C THR A 114 -31.89 -1.49 39.02
N GLU A 115 -32.26 -0.24 39.28
CA GLU A 115 -33.66 0.18 39.50
C GLU A 115 -33.81 1.70 39.30
N ASN A 116 -34.94 2.09 38.69
CA ASN A 116 -35.38 3.44 38.34
C ASN A 116 -36.01 4.14 39.57
N ASP A 117 -36.04 5.49 39.57
CA ASP A 117 -37.26 6.27 39.80
C ASP A 117 -37.02 7.79 39.61
N ASP A 118 -37.98 8.42 38.93
CA ASP A 118 -38.08 9.85 38.59
C ASP A 118 -38.59 10.70 39.78
N VAL A 119 -38.02 11.90 40.02
CA VAL A 119 -38.74 13.10 40.52
C VAL A 119 -37.98 14.39 40.13
N GLU A 120 -38.72 15.37 39.59
CA GLU A 120 -38.28 16.70 39.12
C GLU A 120 -38.43 17.81 40.23
N PRO A 121 -38.19 19.13 40.00
CA PRO A 121 -37.10 19.92 40.60
C PRO A 121 -37.55 21.00 41.64
N SER A 122 -36.61 21.60 42.40
CA SER A 122 -36.85 22.91 43.05
C SER A 122 -35.58 23.71 43.44
N SER A 123 -35.56 24.96 42.93
CA SER A 123 -35.14 26.28 43.48
C SER A 123 -33.86 26.50 44.33
N ASP A 124 -33.05 27.43 43.81
CA ASP A 124 -32.37 28.60 44.44
C ASP A 124 -31.54 28.45 45.73
N LEU A 125 -30.25 28.84 45.65
CA LEU A 125 -29.70 30.03 46.33
C LEU A 125 -28.19 30.25 46.04
N THR A 126 -27.91 31.37 45.38
CA THR A 126 -26.79 32.34 45.51
C THR A 126 -25.49 31.99 46.28
N GLY A 127 -24.33 32.27 45.65
CA GLY A 127 -23.03 32.52 46.28
C GLY A 127 -21.97 32.91 45.25
N SER A 128 -21.18 33.95 45.52
CA SER A 128 -20.52 34.87 44.58
C SER A 128 -18.98 34.81 44.54
N VAL A 129 -18.37 35.50 43.54
CA VAL A 129 -17.00 36.12 43.50
C VAL A 129 -15.86 35.15 43.04
N GLU A 130 -14.91 35.43 42.13
CA GLU A 130 -14.37 36.62 41.41
C GLU A 130 -13.64 36.19 40.11
N GLU A 131 -13.74 37.01 39.05
CA GLU A 131 -12.86 37.01 37.86
C GLU A 131 -11.76 38.08 38.04
N LEU A 132 -10.55 37.80 37.53
CA LEU A 132 -9.46 38.79 37.41
C LEU A 132 -8.93 38.80 35.97
N ASP A 133 -9.31 39.84 35.22
CA ASP A 133 -8.70 40.29 33.98
C ASP A 133 -7.62 41.34 34.26
N PHE A 134 -6.53 41.32 33.50
CA PHE A 134 -5.50 42.36 33.49
C PHE A 134 -5.32 42.89 32.06
N ALA A 135 -5.77 44.13 31.80
CA ALA A 135 -5.53 44.86 30.57
C ALA A 135 -5.00 46.26 30.90
N SER A 136 -3.92 46.68 30.24
CA SER A 136 -3.36 48.04 30.32
C SER A 136 -3.32 48.68 28.93
N SER A 137 -4.29 49.56 28.71
CA SER A 137 -4.28 50.86 28.03
C SER A 137 -3.10 51.30 27.14
N LEU A 138 -3.45 51.77 25.92
CA LEU A 138 -2.90 52.98 25.30
C LEU A 138 -4.03 53.71 24.52
N GLN A 139 -4.21 55.00 24.80
CA GLN A 139 -5.19 55.91 24.21
C GLN A 139 -4.63 56.58 22.94
N LEU A 140 -5.51 56.85 21.95
CA LEU A 140 -5.31 57.85 20.91
C LEU A 140 -6.57 58.72 20.78
N GLN A 141 -6.35 60.03 20.66
CA GLN A 141 -7.35 61.09 20.57
C GLN A 141 -7.39 61.69 19.14
N GLU A 142 -8.49 62.39 18.87
CA GLU A 142 -9.05 62.89 17.59
C GLU A 142 -8.19 63.78 16.68
N GLY A 143 -8.56 63.80 15.38
CA GLY A 143 -8.78 65.07 14.66
C GLY A 143 -8.32 65.15 13.19
N GLY A 144 -9.26 65.48 12.27
CA GLY A 144 -8.95 66.38 11.12
C GLY A 144 -9.23 65.92 9.67
N LYS A 145 -10.39 66.36 9.14
CA LYS A 145 -10.77 66.83 7.77
C LYS A 145 -10.11 66.33 6.45
N LEU A 146 -11.03 65.97 5.53
CA LEU A 146 -11.13 66.12 4.05
C LEU A 146 -9.88 66.49 3.22
N GLU A 147 -9.66 65.74 2.12
CA GLU A 147 -9.80 66.25 0.73
C GLU A 147 -9.82 65.12 -0.33
N GLU A 148 -10.65 65.30 -1.37
CA GLU A 148 -10.76 64.46 -2.57
C GLU A 148 -9.64 64.79 -3.58
N SER A 149 -9.02 63.77 -4.19
CA SER A 149 -8.33 63.94 -5.49
C SER A 149 -8.27 62.61 -6.25
N LYS A 150 -8.67 62.67 -7.53
CA LYS A 150 -8.68 61.59 -8.52
C LYS A 150 -7.29 61.34 -9.14
N THR A 151 -7.21 60.17 -9.79
CA THR A 151 -6.41 59.77 -10.98
C THR A 151 -4.97 59.25 -10.82
N LEU A 152 -4.77 57.98 -11.20
CA LEU A 152 -4.10 57.48 -12.43
C LEU A 152 -3.19 56.25 -12.16
N ASN A 153 -3.33 55.26 -13.05
CA ASN A 153 -2.56 54.01 -13.14
C ASN A 153 -1.04 54.25 -13.20
N THR A 154 -0.28 53.41 -12.51
CA THR A 154 0.95 52.80 -13.05
C THR A 154 1.16 51.43 -12.40
N SER A 155 1.36 50.46 -13.27
CA SER A 155 1.76 49.08 -13.02
C SER A 155 3.14 49.00 -12.37
N GLU A 156 3.23 48.34 -11.22
CA GLU A 156 4.48 47.78 -10.72
C GLU A 156 4.24 46.29 -10.42
N GLU A 157 4.96 45.45 -11.16
CA GLU A 157 5.12 44.02 -10.90
C GLU A 157 5.80 43.85 -9.54
N THR A 158 5.03 43.54 -8.51
CA THR A 158 5.59 43.03 -7.26
C THR A 158 6.10 41.61 -7.50
N ILE A 159 7.43 41.51 -7.57
CA ILE A 159 8.19 40.29 -7.33
C ILE A 159 7.72 39.75 -5.98
N ILE A 160 7.00 38.63 -5.99
CA ILE A 160 6.61 37.92 -4.77
C ILE A 160 7.86 37.17 -4.30
N ASP A 161 8.40 37.61 -3.18
CA ASP A 161 9.40 36.90 -2.40
C ASP A 161 8.77 35.58 -1.91
N GLU A 162 9.37 34.44 -2.29
CA GLU A 162 8.89 33.09 -1.93
C GLU A 162 8.93 32.82 -0.41
N SER A 163 9.49 33.73 0.39
CA SER A 163 9.47 33.62 1.85
C SER A 163 8.11 33.97 2.51
N ASP A 164 7.17 34.59 1.79
CA ASP A 164 5.87 35.02 2.33
C ASP A 164 4.69 34.03 2.09
N ILE A 165 4.95 32.83 1.57
CA ILE A 165 3.96 31.73 1.44
C ILE A 165 4.29 30.58 2.41
N ILE A 166 4.66 30.90 3.64
CA ILE A 166 4.57 29.95 4.75
C ILE A 166 3.23 30.21 5.46
N ARG A 167 2.12 29.86 4.81
CA ARG A 167 0.96 29.44 5.61
C ARG A 167 1.43 28.17 6.32
N GLU A 168 1.42 28.17 7.64
CA GLU A 168 1.64 26.95 8.42
C GLU A 168 0.80 25.84 7.79
N ARG A 169 1.47 24.78 7.31
CA ARG A 169 0.85 23.62 6.69
C ARG A 169 0.11 22.84 7.77
N GLY A 170 -1.06 23.32 8.17
CA GLY A 170 -1.89 22.68 9.18
C GLY A 170 -2.92 21.77 8.53
N ILE A 171 -2.93 20.49 8.92
CA ILE A 171 -4.05 19.60 8.62
C ILE A 171 -5.25 20.10 9.45
N PRO A 172 -6.40 20.42 8.85
CA PRO A 172 -7.54 20.96 9.59
C PRO A 172 -8.05 19.94 10.62
N PRO A 173 -8.64 20.41 11.74
CA PRO A 173 -9.27 19.51 12.70
C PRO A 173 -10.44 18.76 12.05
N PRO A 174 -10.81 17.58 12.58
CA PRO A 174 -11.98 16.85 12.11
C PRO A 174 -13.28 17.69 12.17
N GLY A 175 -14.07 17.60 11.12
CA GLY A 175 -15.37 18.25 10.97
C GLY A 175 -16.49 17.52 11.73
N LEU A 176 -17.72 17.85 11.36
CA LEU A 176 -18.91 17.22 11.97
C LEU A 176 -19.24 15.86 11.34
N GLY A 177 -18.85 15.63 10.09
CA GLY A 177 -19.09 14.37 9.39
C GLY A 177 -20.56 14.08 9.04
N GLN A 178 -21.42 15.10 9.04
CA GLN A 178 -22.88 14.94 8.90
C GLN A 178 -23.42 15.37 7.53
N LYS A 179 -22.65 16.10 6.73
CA LYS A 179 -23.14 16.68 5.46
C LYS A 179 -23.45 15.62 4.41
N ILE A 180 -22.88 14.41 4.53
CA ILE A 180 -23.29 13.25 3.72
C ILE A 180 -24.80 13.00 3.76
N TYR A 181 -25.50 13.27 4.87
CA TYR A 181 -26.95 13.08 4.98
C TYR A 181 -27.75 14.14 4.23
N GLU A 182 -27.18 15.33 4.03
CA GLU A 182 -27.78 16.38 3.21
C GLU A 182 -27.58 16.08 1.72
N ILE A 183 -26.40 15.55 1.37
CA ILE A 183 -26.06 15.14 -0.01
C ILE A 183 -26.94 13.96 -0.44
N ASP A 184 -27.12 12.98 0.45
CA ASP A 184 -27.99 11.84 0.21
C ASP A 184 -28.80 11.47 1.48
N PRO A 185 -30.08 11.89 1.53
CA PRO A 185 -30.97 11.61 2.66
C PRO A 185 -31.23 10.12 2.92
N LEU A 186 -31.02 9.23 1.95
CA LEU A 186 -31.24 7.78 2.13
C LEU A 186 -30.26 7.18 3.14
N LEU A 187 -29.09 7.79 3.30
CA LEU A 187 -28.07 7.39 4.28
C LEU A 187 -28.53 7.51 5.73
N THR A 188 -29.58 8.30 6.01
CA THR A 188 -30.13 8.47 7.36
C THR A 188 -30.57 7.14 7.98
N LYS A 189 -31.03 6.18 7.15
CA LYS A 189 -31.40 4.83 7.60
C LYS A 189 -30.21 4.02 8.14
N TYR A 190 -28.99 4.40 7.77
CA TYR A 190 -27.73 3.74 8.16
C TYR A 190 -26.88 4.61 9.08
N ARG A 191 -27.50 5.64 9.70
CA ARG A 191 -26.81 6.60 10.56
C ARG A 191 -26.02 5.93 11.69
N GLN A 192 -26.54 4.87 12.29
CA GLN A 192 -25.83 4.13 13.34
C GLN A 192 -24.44 3.65 12.89
N HIS A 193 -24.33 3.07 11.69
CA HIS A 193 -23.06 2.57 11.16
C HIS A 193 -22.14 3.74 10.76
N LEU A 194 -22.68 4.74 10.07
CA LEU A 194 -21.93 5.87 9.54
C LEU A 194 -21.39 6.80 10.65
N ASP A 195 -22.20 7.09 11.67
CA ASP A 195 -21.78 7.85 12.84
C ASP A 195 -20.75 7.06 13.67
N TYR A 196 -20.94 5.74 13.83
CA TYR A 196 -19.96 4.88 14.50
C TYR A 196 -18.61 4.95 13.79
N ARG A 197 -18.59 4.74 12.46
CA ARG A 197 -17.38 4.88 11.63
C ARG A 197 -16.71 6.24 11.82
N TYR A 198 -17.48 7.32 11.72
CA TYR A 198 -16.93 8.67 11.87
C TYR A 198 -16.38 8.92 13.29
N SER A 199 -17.04 8.37 14.32
CA SER A 199 -16.55 8.44 15.70
C SER A 199 -15.22 7.69 15.90
N GLN A 200 -15.01 6.55 15.21
CA GLN A 200 -13.74 5.82 15.27
C GLN A 200 -12.63 6.61 14.59
N TYR A 201 -12.89 7.23 13.44
CA TYR A 201 -11.94 8.15 12.80
C TYR A 201 -11.54 9.30 13.72
N LYS A 202 -12.52 10.00 14.33
CA LYS A 202 -12.24 11.11 15.25
C LYS A 202 -11.42 10.65 16.46
N LYS A 203 -11.80 9.53 17.08
CA LYS A 203 -11.07 8.95 18.21
C LYS A 203 -9.62 8.66 17.85
N MET A 204 -9.38 8.05 16.69
CA MET A 204 -8.02 7.78 16.22
C MET A 204 -7.25 9.07 15.91
N ARG A 205 -7.89 10.05 15.27
CA ARG A 205 -7.28 11.38 15.03
C ARG A 205 -6.88 12.06 16.31
N GLU A 206 -7.79 12.17 17.28
CA GLU A 206 -7.53 12.79 18.58
C GLU A 206 -6.40 12.08 19.34
N ALA A 207 -6.33 10.74 19.26
CA ALA A 207 -5.22 9.99 19.84
C ALA A 207 -3.88 10.34 19.17
N ILE A 208 -3.83 10.40 17.84
CA ILE A 208 -2.62 10.79 17.11
C ILE A 208 -2.21 12.24 17.44
N ASP A 209 -3.17 13.16 17.54
CA ASP A 209 -2.89 14.54 17.98
C ASP A 209 -2.26 14.58 19.36
N LYS A 210 -2.86 13.86 20.31
CA LYS A 210 -2.43 13.86 21.70
C LYS A 210 -1.06 13.22 21.91
N TYR A 211 -0.78 12.09 21.26
CA TYR A 211 0.39 11.27 21.58
C TYR A 211 1.56 11.40 20.60
N GLU A 212 1.32 11.90 19.38
CA GLU A 212 2.33 11.91 18.31
C GLU A 212 2.60 13.32 17.77
N GLY A 213 1.89 14.35 18.27
CA GLY A 213 1.98 15.72 17.76
C GLY A 213 1.21 15.92 16.45
N GLY A 214 0.21 15.07 16.19
CA GLY A 214 -0.69 15.17 15.04
C GLY A 214 -0.26 14.40 13.81
N LEU A 215 -1.17 14.32 12.82
CA LEU A 215 -0.99 13.52 11.61
C LEU A 215 0.28 13.90 10.84
N GLU A 216 0.65 15.18 10.82
CA GLU A 216 1.88 15.63 10.18
C GLU A 216 3.13 15.03 10.86
N ALA A 217 3.25 15.09 12.17
CA ALA A 217 4.38 14.51 12.87
C ALA A 217 4.37 12.97 12.80
N PHE A 218 3.19 12.36 12.91
CA PHE A 218 3.01 10.91 12.87
C PHE A 218 3.41 10.28 11.52
N SER A 219 3.12 10.97 10.40
CA SER A 219 3.46 10.53 9.05
C SER A 219 4.93 10.73 8.66
N ARG A 220 5.75 11.33 9.53
CA ARG A 220 7.22 11.40 9.35
C ARG A 220 7.93 10.21 10.00
N GLY A 221 7.28 9.04 10.02
CA GLY A 221 7.88 7.83 10.56
C GLY A 221 9.20 7.46 9.88
N TYR A 222 9.35 7.73 8.58
CA TYR A 222 10.58 7.50 7.82
C TYR A 222 11.78 8.39 8.25
N GLU A 223 11.54 9.45 9.02
CA GLU A 223 12.62 10.27 9.62
C GLU A 223 13.11 9.69 10.96
N LYS A 224 12.44 8.64 11.47
CA LYS A 224 12.76 7.99 12.75
C LYS A 224 13.07 6.50 12.57
N MET A 225 12.26 5.80 11.79
CA MET A 225 12.31 4.37 11.49
C MET A 225 13.17 4.10 10.26
N GLY A 226 13.69 2.88 10.13
CA GLY A 226 14.68 2.58 9.09
C GLY A 226 16.02 3.24 9.40
N PHE A 227 16.78 3.54 8.35
CA PHE A 227 18.08 4.18 8.50
C PHE A 227 17.96 5.70 8.47
N THR A 228 18.55 6.36 9.46
CA THR A 228 18.60 7.82 9.57
C THR A 228 20.04 8.27 9.73
N ARG A 229 20.46 9.27 8.95
CA ARG A 229 21.83 9.80 8.93
C ARG A 229 21.91 11.07 9.77
N SER A 230 22.94 11.17 10.61
CA SER A 230 23.30 12.37 11.37
C SER A 230 24.76 12.76 11.10
N ALA A 231 25.17 13.93 11.59
CA ALA A 231 26.57 14.37 11.49
C ALA A 231 27.55 13.41 12.18
N THR A 232 27.09 12.67 13.20
CA THR A 232 27.94 11.82 14.05
C THR A 232 27.87 10.33 13.73
N GLY A 233 26.89 9.89 12.93
CA GLY A 233 26.66 8.47 12.69
C GLY A 233 25.32 8.14 12.05
N ILE A 234 25.00 6.85 12.00
CA ILE A 234 23.76 6.29 11.46
C ILE A 234 22.95 5.69 12.61
N THR A 235 21.67 6.03 12.71
CA THR A 235 20.74 5.32 13.59
C THR A 235 19.84 4.42 12.74
N TYR A 236 19.73 3.15 13.11
CA TYR A 236 18.75 2.22 12.55
C TYR A 236 17.70 1.87 13.60
N ARG A 237 16.41 2.00 13.23
CA ARG A 237 15.27 1.57 14.06
C ARG A 237 14.32 0.66 13.31
N GLU A 238 13.80 -0.35 14.01
CA GLU A 238 12.90 -1.32 13.42
C GLU A 238 11.82 -1.79 14.41
N TRP A 239 10.58 -1.89 13.97
CA TRP A 239 9.50 -2.43 14.79
C TRP A 239 9.37 -3.93 14.58
N ALA A 240 9.72 -4.71 15.61
CA ALA A 240 9.68 -6.17 15.58
C ALA A 240 9.35 -6.69 16.99
N PRO A 241 8.09 -6.52 17.45
CA PRO A 241 7.71 -6.78 18.82
C PRO A 241 7.81 -8.26 19.23
N GLY A 242 7.65 -9.18 18.27
CA GLY A 242 7.78 -10.62 18.47
C GLY A 242 9.22 -11.14 18.52
N ALA A 243 10.22 -10.35 18.09
CA ALA A 243 11.62 -10.76 18.16
C ALA A 243 12.11 -10.77 19.62
N GLN A 244 12.97 -11.75 19.94
CA GLN A 244 13.59 -11.90 21.26
C GLN A 244 14.96 -11.21 21.33
N SER A 245 15.70 -11.21 20.22
CA SER A 245 16.93 -10.44 20.01
C SER A 245 16.98 -9.97 18.55
N ALA A 246 17.69 -8.86 18.30
CA ALA A 246 17.94 -8.36 16.96
C ALA A 246 19.36 -7.81 16.83
N ALA A 247 19.95 -7.98 15.65
CA ALA A 247 21.23 -7.40 15.25
C ALA A 247 21.14 -6.88 13.82
N LEU A 248 21.81 -5.75 13.57
CA LEU A 248 21.97 -5.24 12.21
C LEU A 248 23.16 -5.94 11.57
N ILE A 249 22.98 -6.49 10.36
CA ILE A 249 24.02 -7.21 9.64
C ILE A 249 24.14 -6.70 8.21
N GLY A 250 25.33 -6.78 7.65
CA GLY A 250 25.55 -6.38 6.27
C GLY A 250 27.01 -6.45 5.85
N ASP A 251 27.29 -5.92 4.67
CA ASP A 251 28.66 -5.87 4.16
C ASP A 251 29.61 -5.09 5.09
N PHE A 252 29.09 -4.07 5.77
CA PHE A 252 29.86 -3.21 6.68
C PHE A 252 30.43 -3.94 7.92
N ASN A 253 29.82 -5.04 8.35
CA ASN A 253 30.25 -5.83 9.51
C ASN A 253 30.54 -7.30 9.19
N ASN A 254 30.80 -7.60 7.90
CA ASN A 254 31.03 -8.96 7.42
C ASN A 254 29.90 -9.95 7.74
N TRP A 255 28.66 -9.46 7.85
CA TRP A 255 27.48 -10.26 8.18
C TRP A 255 27.55 -10.94 9.57
N ASP A 256 28.35 -10.41 10.50
CA ASP A 256 28.46 -10.91 11.87
C ASP A 256 27.32 -10.39 12.74
N ALA A 257 26.47 -11.31 13.18
CA ALA A 257 25.33 -11.01 14.03
C ALA A 257 25.67 -10.69 15.49
N ASN A 258 26.94 -10.88 15.90
CA ASN A 258 27.39 -10.55 17.24
C ASN A 258 28.04 -9.16 17.31
N ALA A 259 28.31 -8.52 16.16
CA ALA A 259 29.00 -7.24 16.11
C ALA A 259 28.08 -6.05 16.49
N ASP A 260 26.88 -6.02 15.91
CA ASP A 260 26.00 -4.84 15.95
C ASP A 260 24.61 -5.20 16.52
N ILE A 261 24.58 -5.55 17.81
CA ILE A 261 23.37 -5.95 18.55
C ILE A 261 22.50 -4.71 18.85
N MET A 262 21.19 -4.84 18.64
CA MET A 262 20.21 -3.77 18.84
C MET A 262 19.59 -3.83 20.24
N THR A 263 19.12 -2.69 20.73
CA THR A 263 18.40 -2.57 22.01
C THR A 263 16.89 -2.39 21.78
N ARG A 264 16.06 -3.16 22.50
CA ARG A 264 14.60 -3.11 22.40
C ARG A 264 14.00 -2.16 23.44
N ASN A 265 13.05 -1.31 23.03
CA ASN A 265 12.23 -0.52 23.95
C ASN A 265 10.96 -1.26 24.40
N GLU A 266 10.14 -0.61 25.23
CA GLU A 266 8.91 -1.19 25.78
C GLU A 266 7.82 -1.48 24.73
N PHE A 267 7.84 -0.78 23.60
CA PHE A 267 6.88 -0.94 22.49
C PHE A 267 7.34 -1.95 21.42
N GLY A 268 8.49 -2.60 21.62
CA GLY A 268 9.03 -3.58 20.67
C GLY A 268 9.73 -2.96 19.47
N VAL A 269 10.18 -1.71 19.59
CA VAL A 269 11.09 -1.08 18.61
C VAL A 269 12.52 -1.37 19.03
N TRP A 270 13.30 -1.88 18.08
CA TRP A 270 14.73 -2.14 18.19
C TRP A 270 15.52 -0.95 17.64
N GLU A 271 16.59 -0.55 18.31
CA GLU A 271 17.45 0.57 17.91
C GLU A 271 18.94 0.20 18.01
N ILE A 272 19.73 0.72 17.08
CA ILE A 272 21.19 0.80 17.19
C ILE A 272 21.70 2.12 16.61
N PHE A 273 22.75 2.67 17.22
CA PHE A 273 23.51 3.81 16.70
C PHE A 273 24.92 3.37 16.33
N LEU A 274 25.30 3.62 15.08
CA LEU A 274 26.62 3.34 14.53
C LEU A 274 27.38 4.65 14.33
N PRO A 275 28.41 4.96 15.13
CA PRO A 275 29.20 6.18 14.97
C PRO A 275 29.97 6.16 13.65
N ASN A 276 30.31 7.33 13.12
CA ASN A 276 31.22 7.43 11.99
C ASN A 276 32.56 6.73 12.27
N ASN A 277 33.20 6.27 11.20
CA ASN A 277 34.55 5.74 11.25
C ASN A 277 35.53 6.83 11.71
N VAL A 278 36.74 6.42 12.12
CA VAL A 278 37.79 7.34 12.62
C VAL A 278 38.17 8.42 11.60
N ASP A 279 38.02 8.14 10.30
CA ASP A 279 38.26 9.09 9.21
C ASP A 279 37.06 10.02 8.91
N GLY A 280 35.96 9.90 9.67
CA GLY A 280 34.74 10.67 9.51
C GLY A 280 33.73 10.08 8.51
N SER A 281 34.09 9.01 7.80
CA SER A 281 33.18 8.36 6.85
C SER A 281 32.02 7.63 7.55
N PRO A 282 30.87 7.44 6.87
CA PRO A 282 29.74 6.70 7.41
C PRO A 282 30.10 5.25 7.79
N ALA A 283 29.54 4.75 8.89
CA ALA A 283 29.73 3.35 9.33
C ALA A 283 29.26 2.33 8.29
N ILE A 284 28.18 2.66 7.57
CA ILE A 284 27.65 1.84 6.48
C ILE A 284 27.88 2.61 5.18
N PRO A 285 28.77 2.13 4.28
CA PRO A 285 28.96 2.77 2.98
C PRO A 285 27.70 2.74 2.12
N HIS A 286 27.45 3.80 1.34
CA HIS A 286 26.41 3.80 0.31
C HIS A 286 26.51 2.56 -0.60
N GLY A 287 25.38 1.94 -0.91
CA GLY A 287 25.32 0.76 -1.78
C GLY A 287 25.61 -0.56 -1.05
N SER A 288 25.94 -0.54 0.24
CA SER A 288 26.16 -1.75 1.02
C SER A 288 24.87 -2.55 1.20
N ARG A 289 24.98 -3.88 1.16
CA ARG A 289 23.86 -4.77 1.49
C ARG A 289 23.66 -4.79 3.00
N VAL A 290 22.39 -4.78 3.42
CA VAL A 290 21.97 -4.76 4.82
C VAL A 290 20.75 -5.66 5.05
N LYS A 291 20.71 -6.31 6.22
CA LYS A 291 19.56 -7.05 6.76
C LYS A 291 19.50 -6.89 8.28
N ILE A 292 18.34 -7.18 8.85
CA ILE A 292 18.18 -7.37 10.29
C ILE A 292 18.14 -8.87 10.57
N ARG A 293 19.04 -9.38 11.42
CA ARG A 293 18.97 -10.73 11.97
C ARG A 293 18.20 -10.70 13.27
N MET A 294 17.18 -11.55 13.38
CA MET A 294 16.33 -11.65 14.55
C MET A 294 16.28 -13.10 15.04
N ASP A 295 16.35 -13.27 16.35
CA ASP A 295 15.86 -14.49 16.99
C ASP A 295 14.36 -14.34 17.22
N THR A 296 13.57 -15.23 16.63
CA THR A 296 12.11 -15.12 16.62
C THR A 296 11.45 -16.38 17.16
N PRO A 297 10.15 -16.34 17.52
CA PRO A 297 9.41 -17.54 17.92
C PRO A 297 9.38 -18.63 16.83
N SER A 298 9.60 -18.26 15.56
CA SER A 298 9.67 -19.19 14.42
C SER A 298 11.11 -19.59 14.06
N GLY A 299 12.10 -19.21 14.87
CA GLY A 299 13.53 -19.45 14.65
C GLY A 299 14.29 -18.21 14.18
N VAL A 300 15.60 -18.36 14.00
CA VAL A 300 16.47 -17.26 13.55
C VAL A 300 16.15 -16.89 12.10
N LYS A 301 15.99 -15.60 11.83
CA LYS A 301 15.61 -15.08 10.52
C LYS A 301 16.40 -13.81 10.17
N ASP A 302 16.82 -13.73 8.91
CA ASP A 302 17.30 -12.48 8.31
C ASP A 302 16.19 -11.87 7.46
N SER A 303 15.85 -10.62 7.73
CA SER A 303 14.83 -9.89 6.97
C SER A 303 15.43 -8.62 6.35
N ILE A 304 14.92 -8.23 5.18
CA ILE A 304 15.14 -6.90 4.63
C ILE A 304 14.43 -5.90 5.57
N PRO A 305 15.06 -4.78 5.98
CA PRO A 305 14.41 -3.78 6.82
C PRO A 305 13.08 -3.32 6.24
N ALA A 306 12.02 -3.22 7.06
CA ALA A 306 10.68 -2.89 6.58
C ALA A 306 10.63 -1.49 5.94
N TRP A 307 11.50 -0.61 6.41
CA TRP A 307 11.65 0.79 5.98
C TRP A 307 12.82 0.98 5.00
N ILE A 308 13.24 -0.06 4.27
CA ILE A 308 14.35 0.07 3.31
C ILE A 308 13.93 0.94 2.12
N ASN A 309 14.81 1.86 1.71
CA ASN A 309 14.56 2.79 0.60
C ASN A 309 15.01 2.24 -0.76
N TYR A 310 15.77 1.14 -0.77
CA TYR A 310 16.18 0.48 -2.00
C TYR A 310 16.48 -0.99 -1.73
N SER A 311 16.08 -1.87 -2.63
CA SER A 311 16.39 -3.30 -2.55
C SER A 311 16.70 -3.82 -3.93
N LEU A 312 17.70 -4.69 -4.03
CA LEU A 312 18.20 -5.17 -5.30
C LEU A 312 18.29 -6.70 -5.29
N GLN A 313 17.96 -7.29 -6.43
CA GLN A 313 18.28 -8.67 -6.75
C GLN A 313 19.42 -8.70 -7.76
N LEU A 314 20.59 -9.17 -7.32
CA LEU A 314 21.71 -9.39 -8.22
C LEU A 314 21.43 -10.61 -9.12
N PRO A 315 21.98 -10.64 -10.34
CA PRO A 315 21.94 -11.84 -11.18
C PRO A 315 22.41 -13.07 -10.39
N ASP A 316 21.63 -14.15 -10.44
CA ASP A 316 21.89 -15.42 -9.76
C ASP A 316 21.81 -15.39 -8.21
N GLU A 317 21.43 -14.28 -7.59
CA GLU A 317 21.14 -14.20 -6.15
C GLU A 317 19.62 -14.26 -5.89
N ILE A 318 19.20 -15.25 -5.12
CA ILE A 318 17.89 -15.32 -4.47
C ILE A 318 18.19 -15.57 -2.99
N PRO A 319 17.66 -14.80 -2.02
CA PRO A 319 16.66 -13.71 -2.11
C PRO A 319 17.19 -12.32 -2.54
N TYR A 320 16.30 -11.31 -2.62
CA TYR A 320 16.65 -9.89 -2.66
C TYR A 320 17.51 -9.48 -1.45
N ASN A 321 18.23 -8.37 -1.59
CA ASN A 321 18.94 -7.72 -0.49
C ASN A 321 18.45 -6.29 -0.31
N GLY A 322 18.32 -5.85 0.95
CA GLY A 322 18.18 -4.44 1.26
C GLY A 322 19.50 -3.73 0.97
N ILE A 323 19.42 -2.56 0.36
CA ILE A 323 20.59 -1.74 0.02
C ILE A 323 20.51 -0.45 0.82
N TYR A 324 21.55 -0.16 1.58
CA TYR A 324 21.68 1.13 2.24
C TYR A 324 21.90 2.22 1.19
N TYR A 325 20.85 2.97 0.87
CA TYR A 325 20.84 3.96 -0.19
C TYR A 325 20.95 5.37 0.39
N ASP A 326 22.20 5.83 0.56
CA ASP A 326 22.52 7.20 0.97
C ASP A 326 23.58 7.81 0.04
N PRO A 327 23.24 8.15 -1.22
CA PRO A 327 24.23 8.62 -2.19
C PRO A 327 24.93 9.90 -1.69
N PRO A 328 26.21 10.12 -2.09
CA PRO A 328 26.93 11.35 -1.79
C PRO A 328 26.14 12.60 -2.20
N GLU A 329 26.36 13.72 -1.51
CA GLU A 329 25.58 14.95 -1.72
C GLU A 329 25.64 15.45 -3.17
N GLU A 330 26.79 15.26 -3.82
CA GLU A 330 27.04 15.59 -5.22
C GLU A 330 26.33 14.67 -6.23
N GLU A 331 25.93 13.46 -5.81
CA GLU A 331 25.23 12.48 -6.65
C GLU A 331 23.72 12.49 -6.43
N ARG A 332 23.25 13.08 -5.33
CA ARG A 332 21.82 13.19 -5.01
C ARG A 332 21.07 14.01 -6.03
N TYR A 333 19.97 13.46 -6.53
CA TYR A 333 19.09 14.19 -7.43
C TYR A 333 18.40 15.37 -6.71
N ILE A 334 18.50 16.56 -7.31
CA ILE A 334 17.83 17.79 -6.86
C ILE A 334 16.75 18.15 -7.87
N PHE A 335 15.48 18.17 -7.43
CA PHE A 335 14.36 18.61 -8.26
C PHE A 335 14.53 20.05 -8.73
N GLN A 336 14.36 20.27 -10.03
CA GLN A 336 14.52 21.58 -10.66
C GLN A 336 13.18 22.22 -11.02
N HIS A 337 12.09 21.45 -11.07
CA HIS A 337 10.79 21.91 -11.51
C HIS A 337 9.74 21.81 -10.41
N PRO A 338 8.88 22.84 -10.25
CA PRO A 338 7.78 22.77 -9.30
C PRO A 338 6.69 21.83 -9.81
N ARG A 339 5.91 21.29 -8.87
CA ARG A 339 4.71 20.51 -9.16
C ARG A 339 3.75 21.32 -10.04
N PRO A 340 3.18 20.73 -11.11
CA PRO A 340 2.14 21.38 -11.89
C PRO A 340 0.88 21.63 -11.04
N LYS A 341 0.15 22.71 -11.33
CA LYS A 341 -1.15 22.96 -10.67
C LYS A 341 -2.15 21.84 -10.96
N LYS A 342 -3.01 21.52 -9.99
CA LYS A 342 -4.11 20.55 -10.15
C LYS A 342 -4.93 20.88 -11.40
N PRO A 343 -4.98 19.97 -12.41
CA PRO A 343 -5.73 20.22 -13.63
C PRO A 343 -7.24 20.25 -13.34
N LYS A 344 -8.00 21.09 -14.06
CA LYS A 344 -9.47 21.14 -13.94
C LYS A 344 -10.16 19.80 -14.26
N SER A 345 -9.59 19.06 -15.22
CA SER A 345 -10.06 17.72 -15.61
C SER A 345 -8.85 16.85 -15.93
N LEU A 346 -8.87 15.60 -15.49
CA LEU A 346 -7.79 14.64 -15.70
C LEU A 346 -7.95 13.87 -17.01
N ARG A 347 -6.88 13.87 -17.81
CA ARG A 347 -6.68 12.97 -18.95
C ARG A 347 -5.44 12.16 -18.61
N ILE A 348 -5.69 10.96 -18.09
CA ILE A 348 -4.68 10.10 -17.49
C ILE A 348 -4.15 9.11 -18.54
N TYR A 349 -2.84 9.05 -18.69
CA TYR A 349 -2.14 8.00 -19.43
C TYR A 349 -1.62 6.96 -18.43
N GLU A 350 -2.29 5.81 -18.31
CA GLU A 350 -1.84 4.71 -17.46
C GLU A 350 -0.62 4.01 -18.08
N SER A 351 0.39 3.72 -17.28
CA SER A 351 1.70 3.24 -17.73
C SER A 351 2.34 2.28 -16.75
N HIS A 352 3.10 1.35 -17.29
CA HIS A 352 4.04 0.51 -16.55
C HIS A 352 5.42 0.67 -17.16
N ILE A 353 6.42 1.05 -16.34
CA ILE A 353 7.76 1.40 -16.82
C ILE A 353 8.40 0.23 -17.55
N GLY A 354 8.50 -0.94 -16.91
CA GLY A 354 9.22 -2.09 -17.46
C GLY A 354 8.74 -2.61 -18.83
N MET A 355 7.47 -2.41 -19.21
CA MET A 355 6.92 -2.90 -20.49
C MET A 355 6.70 -1.79 -21.53
N SER A 356 7.25 -0.60 -21.28
CA SER A 356 7.10 0.56 -22.18
C SER A 356 8.09 0.57 -23.35
N SER A 357 9.02 -0.38 -23.39
CA SER A 357 9.99 -0.56 -24.47
C SER A 357 9.37 -1.29 -25.67
N PRO A 358 9.71 -0.93 -26.92
CA PRO A 358 9.34 -1.72 -28.09
C PRO A 358 10.13 -3.03 -28.20
N GLU A 359 11.29 -3.12 -27.54
CA GLU A 359 12.09 -4.33 -27.42
C GLU A 359 11.62 -5.20 -26.25
N PRO A 360 11.76 -6.54 -26.34
CA PRO A 360 11.35 -7.49 -25.28
C PRO A 360 12.35 -7.48 -24.11
N LYS A 361 12.48 -6.34 -23.45
CA LYS A 361 13.34 -6.11 -22.28
C LYS A 361 12.60 -5.27 -21.25
N ILE A 362 13.06 -5.34 -20.00
CA ILE A 362 12.58 -4.43 -18.96
C ILE A 362 13.13 -3.03 -19.28
N ASN A 363 12.24 -2.07 -19.47
CA ASN A 363 12.62 -0.68 -19.71
C ASN A 363 13.03 0.04 -18.41
N SER A 364 13.77 1.14 -18.53
CA SER A 364 14.24 1.94 -17.40
C SER A 364 13.44 3.23 -17.19
N TYR A 365 13.55 3.81 -15.98
CA TYR A 365 13.04 5.14 -15.65
C TYR A 365 13.60 6.20 -16.60
N VAL A 366 14.90 6.19 -16.85
CA VAL A 366 15.59 7.12 -17.76
C VAL A 366 15.04 7.04 -19.18
N ASN A 367 14.84 5.83 -19.73
CA ASN A 367 14.28 5.69 -21.08
C ASN A 367 12.81 6.14 -21.11
N PHE A 368 12.01 5.80 -20.10
CA PHE A 368 10.63 6.29 -20.01
C PHE A 368 10.57 7.82 -19.98
N ARG A 369 11.46 8.44 -19.20
CA ARG A 369 11.63 9.90 -19.09
C ARG A 369 11.88 10.53 -20.46
N ASP A 370 12.85 9.99 -21.20
CA ASP A 370 13.36 10.63 -22.42
C ASP A 370 12.51 10.31 -23.67
N GLU A 371 11.95 9.10 -23.76
CA GLU A 371 11.26 8.63 -24.97
C GLU A 371 9.74 8.57 -24.83
N VAL A 372 9.21 8.28 -23.64
CA VAL A 372 7.78 8.03 -23.43
C VAL A 372 7.04 9.30 -22.97
N LEU A 373 7.59 10.06 -22.02
CA LEU A 373 6.94 11.30 -21.54
C LEU A 373 6.69 12.32 -22.68
N PRO A 374 7.63 12.59 -23.62
CA PRO A 374 7.34 13.51 -24.72
C PRO A 374 6.20 13.04 -25.62
N ARG A 375 6.06 11.72 -25.79
CA ARG A 375 4.94 11.13 -26.52
C ARG A 375 3.62 11.32 -25.79
N ILE A 376 3.59 11.11 -24.47
CA ILE A 376 2.41 11.34 -23.63
C ILE A 376 1.97 12.81 -23.74
N LYS A 377 2.91 13.75 -23.61
CA LYS A 377 2.65 15.18 -23.78
C LYS A 377 2.06 15.50 -25.14
N LYS A 378 2.67 14.98 -26.22
CA LYS A 378 2.22 15.20 -27.61
C LYS A 378 0.80 14.69 -27.86
N LEU A 379 0.38 13.63 -27.17
CA LEU A 379 -0.99 13.09 -27.26
C LEU A 379 -2.03 13.93 -26.50
N GLY A 380 -1.62 14.95 -25.74
CA GLY A 380 -2.52 15.87 -25.04
C GLY A 380 -2.98 15.42 -23.64
N TYR A 381 -2.37 14.35 -23.11
CA TYR A 381 -2.56 13.94 -21.72
C TYR A 381 -1.91 14.97 -20.78
N ASN A 382 -2.53 15.19 -19.62
CA ASN A 382 -2.04 16.10 -18.58
C ASN A 382 -1.70 15.37 -17.27
N ALA A 383 -1.95 14.07 -17.21
CA ALA A 383 -1.61 13.21 -16.09
C ALA A 383 -1.04 11.88 -16.60
N VAL A 384 -0.10 11.31 -15.87
CA VAL A 384 0.39 9.93 -16.05
C VAL A 384 0.14 9.16 -14.77
N GLN A 385 -0.47 7.97 -14.87
CA GLN A 385 -0.60 7.02 -13.75
C GLN A 385 0.49 5.98 -13.93
N ILE A 386 1.44 5.90 -12.99
CA ILE A 386 2.56 4.97 -13.07
C ILE A 386 2.32 3.82 -12.09
N MET A 387 2.15 2.63 -12.68
CA MET A 387 1.95 1.38 -11.97
C MET A 387 3.30 0.77 -11.55
N ALA A 388 3.25 -0.16 -10.60
CA ALA A 388 4.36 -1.03 -10.22
C ALA A 388 5.63 -0.30 -9.72
N ILE A 389 5.47 0.85 -9.05
CA ILE A 389 6.60 1.60 -8.48
C ILE A 389 7.09 0.98 -7.17
N GLN A 390 6.21 0.64 -6.23
CA GLN A 390 6.62 -0.05 -5.00
C GLN A 390 7.29 -1.38 -5.37
N GLU A 391 8.41 -1.70 -4.72
CA GLU A 391 9.17 -2.90 -5.07
C GLU A 391 8.33 -4.16 -4.85
N HIS A 392 8.41 -5.07 -5.82
CA HIS A 392 7.67 -6.31 -5.86
C HIS A 392 8.55 -7.41 -6.46
N SER A 393 8.84 -8.47 -5.71
CA SER A 393 9.80 -9.48 -6.17
C SER A 393 9.28 -10.30 -7.36
N TYR A 394 7.97 -10.48 -7.50
CA TYR A 394 7.36 -11.20 -8.63
C TYR A 394 6.94 -10.22 -9.74
N TYR A 395 7.74 -10.08 -10.80
CA TYR A 395 7.49 -9.12 -11.89
C TYR A 395 6.13 -9.31 -12.58
N ALA A 396 5.68 -10.55 -12.75
CA ALA A 396 4.37 -10.85 -13.34
C ALA A 396 3.18 -10.59 -12.40
N SER A 397 3.41 -10.14 -11.16
CA SER A 397 2.37 -9.56 -10.31
C SER A 397 1.86 -8.22 -10.83
N PHE A 398 2.56 -7.60 -11.80
CA PHE A 398 2.23 -6.28 -12.32
C PHE A 398 2.30 -5.15 -11.28
N GLY A 399 3.07 -5.37 -10.19
CA GLY A 399 3.21 -4.44 -9.08
C GLY A 399 2.30 -4.71 -7.89
N TYR A 400 1.33 -5.63 -8.00
CA TYR A 400 0.33 -5.82 -6.96
C TYR A 400 0.84 -6.59 -5.72
N HIS A 401 1.87 -7.43 -5.86
CA HIS A 401 2.46 -8.16 -4.73
C HIS A 401 3.69 -7.44 -4.19
N VAL A 402 3.47 -6.32 -3.49
CA VAL A 402 4.53 -5.48 -2.91
C VAL A 402 5.31 -6.23 -1.82
N THR A 403 6.63 -6.12 -1.86
CA THR A 403 7.56 -6.66 -0.85
C THR A 403 8.19 -5.57 0.01
N ASN A 404 8.71 -4.49 -0.59
CA ASN A 404 9.37 -3.39 0.11
C ASN A 404 8.67 -2.07 -0.19
N PHE A 405 7.88 -1.56 0.77
CA PHE A 405 6.90 -0.50 0.50
C PHE A 405 7.50 0.88 0.27
N PHE A 406 8.69 1.15 0.84
CA PHE A 406 9.41 2.42 0.73
C PHE A 406 10.42 2.44 -0.43
N ALA A 407 10.69 1.28 -1.04
CA ALA A 407 11.65 1.14 -2.13
C ALA A 407 10.98 1.27 -3.50
N PRO A 408 11.49 2.13 -4.40
CA PRO A 408 11.11 2.07 -5.81
C PRO A 408 11.72 0.82 -6.44
N SER A 409 11.02 0.23 -7.42
CA SER A 409 11.45 -1.03 -8.02
C SER A 409 12.80 -0.88 -8.74
N SER A 410 13.79 -1.59 -8.23
CA SER A 410 15.18 -1.58 -8.72
C SER A 410 15.33 -2.06 -10.16
N ARG A 411 14.34 -2.77 -10.69
CA ARG A 411 14.31 -3.25 -12.08
C ARG A 411 14.37 -2.13 -13.10
N PHE A 412 13.91 -0.94 -12.75
CA PHE A 412 13.80 0.18 -13.68
C PHE A 412 14.93 1.20 -13.52
N GLY A 413 15.72 1.12 -12.45
CA GLY A 413 16.80 2.04 -12.14
C GLY A 413 16.85 2.37 -10.65
N THR A 414 17.60 3.41 -10.33
CA THR A 414 17.79 3.90 -8.96
C THR A 414 16.63 4.79 -8.49
N PRO A 415 16.50 5.05 -7.19
CA PRO A 415 15.60 6.08 -6.66
C PRO A 415 15.78 7.45 -7.34
N ASP A 416 17.02 7.85 -7.62
CA ASP A 416 17.32 9.14 -8.25
C ASP A 416 16.93 9.17 -9.75
N ASP A 417 16.99 8.03 -10.45
CA ASP A 417 16.43 7.92 -11.79
C ASP A 417 14.92 8.16 -11.81
N LEU A 418 14.19 7.64 -10.80
CA LEU A 418 12.76 7.88 -10.64
C LEU A 418 12.47 9.37 -10.34
N LYS A 419 13.24 10.01 -9.46
CA LYS A 419 13.12 11.46 -9.22
C LYS A 419 13.29 12.25 -10.52
N SER A 420 14.29 11.90 -11.32
CA SER A 420 14.53 12.54 -12.62
C SER A 420 13.37 12.36 -13.62
N LEU A 421 12.68 11.21 -13.59
CA LEU A 421 11.49 10.97 -14.40
C LEU A 421 10.36 11.90 -13.99
N ILE A 422 10.09 12.01 -12.69
CA ILE A 422 8.98 12.82 -12.16
C ILE A 422 9.24 14.30 -12.42
N ASP A 423 10.47 14.76 -12.17
CA ASP A 423 10.89 16.15 -12.42
C ASP A 423 10.74 16.53 -13.91
N LYS A 424 11.08 15.60 -14.82
CA LYS A 424 10.84 15.81 -16.27
C LYS A 424 9.36 15.86 -16.62
N ALA A 425 8.52 15.06 -15.98
CA ALA A 425 7.08 15.14 -16.19
C ALA A 425 6.53 16.50 -15.72
N HIS A 426 7.04 17.01 -14.60
CA HIS A 426 6.73 18.35 -14.08
C HIS A 426 7.18 19.47 -15.02
N GLU A 427 8.39 19.38 -15.60
CA GLU A 427 8.86 20.28 -16.66
C GLU A 427 7.87 20.34 -17.84
N LEU A 428 7.31 19.18 -18.20
CA LEU A 428 6.31 19.05 -19.27
C LEU A 428 4.90 19.46 -18.84
N GLY A 429 4.70 19.89 -17.58
CA GLY A 429 3.39 20.25 -17.03
C GLY A 429 2.43 19.07 -16.96
N ILE A 430 2.95 17.87 -16.67
CA ILE A 430 2.19 16.62 -16.49
C ILE A 430 2.22 16.25 -15.02
N VAL A 431 1.04 16.04 -14.42
CA VAL A 431 0.97 15.50 -13.05
C VAL A 431 1.28 14.00 -13.07
N VAL A 432 1.99 13.52 -12.06
CA VAL A 432 2.39 12.11 -11.93
C VAL A 432 1.68 11.48 -10.74
N LEU A 433 0.82 10.51 -11.01
CA LEU A 433 0.13 9.72 -10.01
C LEU A 433 0.80 8.35 -9.88
N MET A 434 0.87 7.84 -8.66
CA MET A 434 1.46 6.53 -8.36
C MET A 434 0.39 5.52 -7.95
N ASP A 435 0.52 4.26 -8.39
CA ASP A 435 -0.25 3.17 -7.77
C ASP A 435 0.31 2.89 -6.38
N ILE A 436 -0.52 3.00 -5.36
CA ILE A 436 -0.19 2.66 -3.98
C ILE A 436 -1.01 1.44 -3.53
N VAL A 437 -0.31 0.37 -3.18
CA VAL A 437 -0.93 -0.93 -2.88
C VAL A 437 -0.91 -1.16 -1.38
N HIS A 438 -1.84 -0.51 -0.68
CA HIS A 438 -2.01 -0.69 0.78
C HIS A 438 -3.11 -1.69 1.14
N SER A 439 -3.71 -2.36 0.14
CA SER A 439 -4.77 -3.35 0.37
C SER A 439 -4.26 -4.68 0.91
N HIS A 440 -3.03 -5.05 0.56
CA HIS A 440 -2.39 -6.30 0.94
C HIS A 440 -0.87 -6.20 0.78
N ALA A 441 -0.15 -7.21 1.25
CA ALA A 441 1.28 -7.40 0.99
C ALA A 441 1.54 -8.80 0.42
N SER A 442 2.67 -8.95 -0.28
CA SER A 442 3.16 -10.27 -0.70
C SER A 442 3.26 -11.23 0.49
N ASN A 443 2.95 -12.51 0.27
CA ASN A 443 3.19 -13.57 1.25
C ASN A 443 4.67 -14.01 1.32
N ASN A 444 5.56 -13.37 0.57
CA ASN A 444 6.99 -13.69 0.57
C ASN A 444 7.64 -13.36 1.91
N THR A 445 8.20 -14.36 2.57
CA THR A 445 8.85 -14.25 3.88
C THR A 445 10.35 -13.93 3.80
N LEU A 446 10.98 -14.10 2.64
CA LEU A 446 12.42 -13.88 2.44
C LEU A 446 12.71 -12.44 2.04
N ASP A 447 11.89 -11.88 1.14
CA ASP A 447 12.11 -10.56 0.54
C ASP A 447 11.15 -9.48 1.05
N GLY A 448 10.11 -9.88 1.79
CA GLY A 448 8.98 -9.03 2.09
C GLY A 448 8.59 -9.00 3.57
N LEU A 449 7.53 -8.24 3.83
CA LEU A 449 7.03 -7.95 5.17
C LEU A 449 6.39 -9.16 5.89
N ASN A 450 6.14 -10.27 5.19
CA ASN A 450 5.51 -11.44 5.78
C ASN A 450 6.41 -12.12 6.82
N MET A 451 5.82 -12.51 7.95
CA MET A 451 6.52 -13.15 9.07
C MET A 451 7.74 -12.34 9.53
N PHE A 452 7.66 -11.01 9.50
CA PHE A 452 8.80 -10.12 9.69
C PHE A 452 9.57 -10.43 10.98
N ASP A 453 8.88 -10.41 12.12
CA ASP A 453 9.41 -10.75 13.44
C ASP A 453 9.18 -12.22 13.83
N GLY A 454 8.95 -13.08 12.83
CA GLY A 454 8.62 -14.50 13.01
C GLY A 454 7.20 -14.79 13.52
N THR A 455 6.34 -13.78 13.66
CA THR A 455 4.90 -13.98 13.92
C THR A 455 4.07 -13.74 12.68
N ASP A 456 2.87 -14.33 12.62
CA ASP A 456 1.93 -14.03 11.54
C ASP A 456 1.21 -12.68 11.74
N SER A 457 1.37 -12.01 12.87
CA SER A 457 0.50 -10.90 13.29
C SER A 457 1.19 -9.56 13.48
N CYS A 458 2.48 -9.45 13.13
CA CYS A 458 3.26 -8.21 13.22
C CYS A 458 2.57 -7.02 12.51
N TYR A 459 2.65 -6.96 11.18
CA TYR A 459 1.97 -5.94 10.37
C TYR A 459 0.54 -6.33 9.95
N PHE A 460 0.16 -7.58 10.20
CA PHE A 460 -1.02 -8.22 9.61
C PHE A 460 -1.97 -8.72 10.68
N HIS A 461 -3.21 -9.01 10.31
CA HIS A 461 -4.05 -9.83 11.19
C HIS A 461 -3.48 -11.25 11.31
N SER A 462 -3.75 -11.91 12.44
CA SER A 462 -3.43 -13.33 12.62
C SER A 462 -4.49 -14.23 11.97
N GLY A 463 -4.10 -15.46 11.62
CA GLY A 463 -4.98 -16.50 11.12
C GLY A 463 -5.70 -16.12 9.82
N ALA A 464 -6.92 -16.63 9.64
CA ALA A 464 -7.67 -16.49 8.40
C ALA A 464 -8.01 -15.02 8.04
N ARG A 465 -8.19 -14.14 9.03
CA ARG A 465 -8.43 -12.70 8.79
C ARG A 465 -7.21 -12.01 8.16
N GLY A 466 -6.02 -12.55 8.39
CA GLY A 466 -4.75 -12.02 7.88
C GLY A 466 -4.34 -12.52 6.51
N TYR A 467 -5.19 -13.28 5.81
CA TYR A 467 -4.83 -13.94 4.55
C TYR A 467 -5.92 -13.83 3.49
N HIS A 468 -5.54 -13.29 2.33
CA HIS A 468 -6.42 -13.14 1.18
C HIS A 468 -6.28 -14.33 0.24
N TRP A 469 -7.10 -15.36 0.43
CA TRP A 469 -6.97 -16.66 -0.25
C TRP A 469 -7.00 -16.59 -1.79
N MET A 470 -7.75 -15.66 -2.38
CA MET A 470 -7.83 -15.51 -3.84
C MET A 470 -6.58 -14.86 -4.44
N TRP A 471 -5.85 -14.08 -3.64
CA TRP A 471 -4.63 -13.37 -4.07
C TRP A 471 -3.36 -13.99 -3.49
N ASP A 472 -3.48 -15.04 -2.67
CA ASP A 472 -2.36 -15.65 -1.94
C ASP A 472 -1.47 -14.61 -1.23
N SER A 473 -2.09 -13.74 -0.42
CA SER A 473 -1.44 -12.52 0.11
C SER A 473 -1.78 -12.26 1.59
N ARG A 474 -1.01 -11.40 2.25
CA ARG A 474 -1.24 -10.98 3.65
C ARG A 474 -2.09 -9.71 3.74
N LEU A 475 -2.93 -9.62 4.78
CA LEU A 475 -3.84 -8.49 5.01
C LEU A 475 -3.45 -7.71 6.25
N PHE A 476 -3.26 -6.40 6.08
CA PHE A 476 -2.83 -5.49 7.14
C PHE A 476 -3.82 -5.44 8.30
N ASN A 477 -3.29 -5.25 9.51
CA ASN A 477 -4.10 -4.90 10.67
C ASN A 477 -4.19 -3.38 10.80
N TYR A 478 -5.13 -2.76 10.08
CA TYR A 478 -5.27 -1.29 10.01
C TYR A 478 -5.59 -0.63 11.36
N GLY A 479 -6.06 -1.40 12.36
CA GLY A 479 -6.30 -0.90 13.71
C GLY A 479 -5.04 -0.82 14.58
N ASN A 480 -3.90 -1.35 14.13
CA ASN A 480 -2.64 -1.32 14.88
C ASN A 480 -1.90 0.02 14.68
N TRP A 481 -1.40 0.58 15.78
CA TRP A 481 -0.72 1.90 15.80
C TRP A 481 0.50 1.98 14.88
N GLU A 482 1.39 0.97 14.92
CA GLU A 482 2.60 0.98 14.10
C GLU A 482 2.31 0.63 12.64
N VAL A 483 1.22 -0.11 12.37
CA VAL A 483 0.73 -0.30 10.99
C VAL A 483 0.19 1.01 10.42
N LEU A 484 -0.57 1.79 11.21
CA LEU A 484 -1.00 3.13 10.82
C LEU A 484 0.22 4.04 10.57
N ARG A 485 1.21 4.04 11.48
CA ARG A 485 2.45 4.81 11.30
C ARG A 485 3.14 4.42 10.00
N TYR A 486 3.31 3.12 9.75
CA TYR A 486 3.96 2.58 8.56
C TYR A 486 3.26 3.03 7.27
N LEU A 487 1.95 2.80 7.15
CA LEU A 487 1.20 3.10 5.92
C LEU A 487 0.99 4.60 5.69
N LEU A 488 0.70 5.38 6.74
CA LEU A 488 0.58 6.85 6.61
C LEU A 488 1.93 7.48 6.28
N SER A 489 3.01 7.00 6.88
CA SER A 489 4.36 7.45 6.54
C SER A 489 4.76 7.04 5.14
N ASN A 490 4.31 5.88 4.66
CA ASN A 490 4.56 5.46 3.28
C ASN A 490 3.87 6.38 2.27
N ALA A 491 2.60 6.72 2.50
CA ALA A 491 1.89 7.67 1.64
C ALA A 491 2.59 9.04 1.61
N ARG A 492 3.06 9.53 2.76
CA ARG A 492 3.82 10.79 2.82
C ARG A 492 5.19 10.69 2.16
N TRP A 493 5.92 9.59 2.35
CA TRP A 493 7.24 9.34 1.79
C TRP A 493 7.26 9.56 0.28
N TRP A 494 6.29 9.00 -0.45
CA TRP A 494 6.21 9.16 -1.90
C TRP A 494 5.88 10.59 -2.34
N LEU A 495 5.13 11.35 -1.54
CA LEU A 495 4.84 12.77 -1.82
C LEU A 495 6.04 13.68 -1.51
N ASP A 496 6.77 13.40 -0.43
CA ASP A 496 7.90 14.23 0.00
C ASP A 496 9.19 13.90 -0.77
N GLU A 497 9.58 12.64 -0.85
CA GLU A 497 10.88 12.23 -1.42
C GLU A 497 10.87 12.26 -2.95
N PHE A 498 9.79 11.77 -3.57
CA PHE A 498 9.70 11.58 -5.02
C PHE A 498 8.82 12.63 -5.71
N LYS A 499 8.11 13.46 -4.95
CA LYS A 499 7.24 14.53 -5.46
C LYS A 499 6.07 14.04 -6.34
N PHE A 500 5.58 12.82 -6.14
CA PHE A 500 4.34 12.37 -6.79
C PHE A 500 3.16 13.30 -6.46
N ASP A 501 2.27 13.55 -7.42
CA ASP A 501 1.11 14.47 -7.33
C ASP A 501 -0.15 13.83 -6.77
N GLY A 502 -0.02 12.61 -6.27
CA GLY A 502 -1.11 11.86 -5.67
C GLY A 502 -1.04 10.38 -6.03
N PHE A 503 -2.13 9.67 -5.78
CA PHE A 503 -2.16 8.22 -5.80
C PHE A 503 -3.42 7.67 -6.45
N ARG A 504 -3.27 6.47 -7.01
CA ARG A 504 -4.36 5.51 -7.09
C ARG A 504 -4.18 4.46 -6.01
N PHE A 505 -5.15 4.34 -5.10
CA PHE A 505 -5.20 3.26 -4.13
C PHE A 505 -5.84 2.03 -4.77
N ASP A 506 -5.08 0.93 -4.85
CA ASP A 506 -5.51 -0.28 -5.52
C ASP A 506 -6.14 -1.30 -4.57
N GLY A 507 -7.17 -2.02 -5.06
CA GLY A 507 -7.86 -3.04 -4.28
C GLY A 507 -8.69 -2.48 -3.12
N VAL A 508 -9.21 -1.25 -3.22
CA VAL A 508 -9.95 -0.61 -2.11
C VAL A 508 -11.22 -1.38 -1.74
N THR A 509 -11.89 -2.02 -2.69
CA THR A 509 -13.00 -2.94 -2.38
C THR A 509 -12.58 -4.07 -1.45
N SER A 510 -11.36 -4.61 -1.61
CA SER A 510 -10.85 -5.68 -0.74
C SER A 510 -10.62 -5.19 0.69
N MET A 511 -10.22 -3.92 0.84
CA MET A 511 -10.02 -3.28 2.13
C MET A 511 -11.34 -3.03 2.86
N MET A 512 -12.33 -2.46 2.17
CA MET A 512 -13.56 -1.95 2.81
C MET A 512 -14.50 -3.03 3.31
N TYR A 513 -14.35 -4.29 2.86
CA TYR A 513 -15.25 -5.38 3.23
C TYR A 513 -14.47 -6.61 3.68
N THR A 514 -14.94 -7.22 4.76
CA THR A 514 -14.39 -8.47 5.32
C THR A 514 -14.49 -9.68 4.36
N HIS A 515 -15.42 -9.64 3.41
CA HIS A 515 -15.52 -10.63 2.31
C HIS A 515 -14.74 -10.21 1.06
N HIS A 516 -14.07 -9.06 1.08
CA HIS A 516 -13.21 -8.53 0.03
C HIS A 516 -13.87 -8.31 -1.34
N GLY A 517 -15.21 -8.21 -1.36
CA GLY A 517 -16.01 -8.21 -2.60
C GLY A 517 -16.00 -9.56 -3.35
N LEU A 518 -15.45 -10.63 -2.78
CA LEU A 518 -15.42 -11.95 -3.42
C LEU A 518 -16.78 -12.63 -3.34
N SER A 519 -17.27 -13.09 -4.50
CA SER A 519 -18.57 -13.77 -4.62
C SER A 519 -19.75 -12.97 -4.07
N VAL A 520 -19.64 -11.65 -4.03
CA VAL A 520 -20.70 -10.72 -3.62
C VAL A 520 -21.08 -9.84 -4.80
N GLY A 521 -22.38 -9.74 -5.08
CA GLY A 521 -22.92 -8.79 -6.04
C GLY A 521 -23.35 -7.51 -5.32
N PHE A 522 -23.00 -6.36 -5.89
CA PHE A 522 -23.46 -5.05 -5.42
C PHE A 522 -24.57 -4.56 -6.32
N THR A 523 -25.80 -4.58 -5.80
CA THR A 523 -27.02 -4.19 -6.52
C THR A 523 -27.31 -2.69 -6.43
N GLY A 524 -26.64 -2.00 -5.50
CA GLY A 524 -26.95 -0.63 -5.12
C GLY A 524 -27.86 -0.53 -3.90
N ASN A 525 -28.24 -1.65 -3.28
CA ASN A 525 -28.89 -1.63 -1.97
C ASN A 525 -27.87 -1.24 -0.89
N TYR A 526 -28.20 -0.24 -0.08
CA TYR A 526 -27.28 0.32 0.90
C TYR A 526 -26.93 -0.61 2.06
N GLU A 527 -27.74 -1.64 2.31
CA GLU A 527 -27.44 -2.72 3.28
C GLU A 527 -26.18 -3.52 2.88
N GLU A 528 -25.83 -3.54 1.59
CA GLU A 528 -24.63 -4.22 1.08
C GLU A 528 -23.35 -3.44 1.41
N TYR A 529 -23.46 -2.12 1.66
CA TYR A 529 -22.32 -1.24 1.90
C TYR A 529 -22.12 -0.88 3.37
N PHE A 530 -23.21 -0.86 4.16
CA PHE A 530 -23.22 -0.36 5.53
C PHE A 530 -23.76 -1.43 6.49
N GLY A 531 -22.85 -2.10 7.18
CA GLY A 531 -23.20 -3.14 8.15
C GLY A 531 -21.97 -3.83 8.72
N LEU A 532 -22.16 -5.00 9.33
CA LEU A 532 -21.08 -5.76 9.95
C LEU A 532 -20.04 -6.32 8.95
N ALA A 533 -20.39 -6.35 7.66
CA ALA A 533 -19.48 -6.78 6.60
C ALA A 533 -18.41 -5.72 6.30
N THR A 534 -18.69 -4.45 6.58
CA THR A 534 -17.78 -3.32 6.37
C THR A 534 -16.64 -3.38 7.37
N ASP A 535 -15.39 -3.39 6.88
CA ASP A 535 -14.21 -3.31 7.75
C ASP A 535 -13.97 -1.83 8.14
N VAL A 536 -14.41 -1.48 9.35
CA VAL A 536 -14.31 -0.10 9.85
C VAL A 536 -12.86 0.33 10.07
N ASP A 537 -11.96 -0.57 10.47
CA ASP A 537 -10.56 -0.23 10.70
C ASP A 537 -9.90 0.19 9.37
N ALA A 538 -10.16 -0.57 8.31
CA ALA A 538 -9.68 -0.26 6.97
C ALA A 538 -10.24 1.07 6.44
N VAL A 539 -11.55 1.33 6.63
CA VAL A 539 -12.15 2.61 6.19
C VAL A 539 -11.62 3.78 7.02
N VAL A 540 -11.38 3.62 8.32
CA VAL A 540 -10.75 4.65 9.16
C VAL A 540 -9.33 4.96 8.68
N TYR A 541 -8.53 3.95 8.33
CA TYR A 541 -7.23 4.17 7.70
C TYR A 541 -7.35 4.96 6.39
N LEU A 542 -8.30 4.62 5.52
CA LEU A 542 -8.55 5.36 4.27
C LEU A 542 -8.99 6.81 4.50
N MET A 543 -9.77 7.07 5.57
CA MET A 543 -10.13 8.43 5.97
C MET A 543 -8.89 9.19 6.48
N LEU A 544 -8.08 8.58 7.35
CA LEU A 544 -6.86 9.19 7.89
C LEU A 544 -5.85 9.54 6.80
N VAL A 545 -5.64 8.65 5.83
CA VAL A 545 -4.66 8.89 4.76
C VAL A 545 -5.15 9.98 3.79
N ASN A 546 -6.44 10.05 3.47
CA ASN A 546 -6.99 11.15 2.66
C ASN A 546 -6.96 12.49 3.42
N ASP A 547 -7.27 12.49 4.72
CA ASP A 547 -7.18 13.69 5.57
C ASP A 547 -5.74 14.21 5.66
N LEU A 548 -4.77 13.29 5.82
CA LEU A 548 -3.33 13.59 5.77
C LEU A 548 -2.91 14.18 4.42
N ILE A 549 -3.23 13.49 3.31
CA ILE A 549 -2.79 13.88 1.96
C ILE A 549 -3.35 15.26 1.61
N HIS A 550 -4.66 15.47 1.76
CA HIS A 550 -5.31 16.72 1.37
C HIS A 550 -5.01 17.86 2.33
N GLY A 551 -4.75 17.56 3.62
CA GLY A 551 -4.34 18.57 4.59
C GLY A 551 -2.93 19.10 4.33
N LEU A 552 -1.98 18.25 3.92
CA LEU A 552 -0.60 18.66 3.63
C LEU A 552 -0.38 19.09 2.17
N PHE A 553 -1.11 18.49 1.24
CA PHE A 553 -1.00 18.69 -0.21
C PHE A 553 -2.39 18.92 -0.82
N PRO A 554 -2.98 20.12 -0.70
CA PRO A 554 -4.36 20.38 -1.16
C PRO A 554 -4.60 20.17 -2.66
N ASP A 555 -3.53 20.26 -3.46
CA ASP A 555 -3.58 20.01 -4.91
C ASP A 555 -3.35 18.54 -5.28
N ALA A 556 -3.06 17.67 -4.29
CA ALA A 556 -2.92 16.24 -4.54
C ALA A 556 -4.23 15.62 -5.03
N ILE A 557 -4.09 14.49 -5.71
CA ILE A 557 -5.21 13.74 -6.28
C ILE A 557 -5.20 12.32 -5.73
N THR A 558 -6.28 11.89 -5.09
CA THR A 558 -6.46 10.50 -4.67
C THR A 558 -7.58 9.83 -5.45
N ILE A 559 -7.26 8.71 -6.09
CA ILE A 559 -8.19 7.89 -6.87
C ILE A 559 -8.35 6.54 -6.16
N GLY A 560 -9.57 6.09 -5.91
CA GLY A 560 -9.81 4.75 -5.38
C GLY A 560 -10.22 3.75 -6.47
N GLU A 561 -9.54 2.60 -6.51
CA GLU A 561 -10.00 1.43 -7.26
C GLU A 561 -11.06 0.68 -6.43
N ASP A 562 -12.31 1.14 -6.55
CA ASP A 562 -13.48 0.49 -5.95
C ASP A 562 -14.47 0.01 -7.03
N VAL A 563 -14.67 -1.30 -7.10
CA VAL A 563 -15.68 -1.93 -7.96
C VAL A 563 -17.06 -1.96 -7.28
N SER A 564 -17.15 -1.84 -5.95
CA SER A 564 -18.40 -2.11 -5.24
C SER A 564 -19.46 -1.07 -5.56
N GLY A 565 -19.10 0.21 -5.62
CA GLY A 565 -20.13 1.24 -5.70
C GLY A 565 -20.25 2.12 -4.47
N MET A 566 -19.38 2.00 -3.46
CA MET A 566 -19.67 2.48 -2.11
C MET A 566 -20.14 3.96 -2.08
N PRO A 567 -21.34 4.26 -1.54
CA PRO A 567 -21.77 5.65 -1.39
C PRO A 567 -20.84 6.41 -0.42
N THR A 568 -20.76 7.73 -0.58
CA THR A 568 -19.86 8.63 0.20
C THR A 568 -18.36 8.46 -0.02
N PHE A 569 -17.95 7.57 -0.95
CA PHE A 569 -16.54 7.25 -1.20
C PHE A 569 -15.72 8.46 -1.66
N CYS A 570 -16.25 9.26 -2.59
CA CYS A 570 -15.58 10.45 -3.11
C CYS A 570 -16.09 11.77 -2.47
N ILE A 571 -16.55 11.71 -1.22
CA ILE A 571 -16.96 12.89 -0.44
C ILE A 571 -15.84 13.20 0.58
N PRO A 572 -15.50 14.48 0.84
CA PRO A 572 -14.49 14.84 1.81
C PRO A 572 -14.70 14.19 3.18
N VAL A 573 -13.60 13.85 3.87
CA VAL A 573 -13.63 13.26 5.22
C VAL A 573 -14.37 14.18 6.20
N GLN A 574 -14.14 15.49 6.09
CA GLN A 574 -14.77 16.53 6.91
C GLN A 574 -16.31 16.51 6.85
N ASP A 575 -16.85 16.06 5.72
CA ASP A 575 -18.28 15.99 5.43
C ASP A 575 -18.89 14.62 5.79
N GLY A 576 -18.06 13.62 6.13
CA GLY A 576 -18.46 12.27 6.56
C GLY A 576 -18.14 11.15 5.55
N GLY A 577 -17.49 11.50 4.43
CA GLY A 577 -17.07 10.55 3.40
C GLY A 577 -15.72 9.87 3.68
N VAL A 578 -15.25 9.10 2.69
CA VAL A 578 -13.94 8.42 2.77
C VAL A 578 -12.78 9.34 2.35
N GLY A 579 -13.05 10.35 1.53
CA GLY A 579 -12.09 11.42 1.21
C GLY A 579 -11.37 11.31 -0.14
N PHE A 580 -11.71 10.34 -0.99
CA PHE A 580 -11.14 10.27 -2.34
C PHE A 580 -11.65 11.40 -3.24
N ASP A 581 -10.84 11.89 -4.18
CA ASP A 581 -11.31 12.83 -5.21
C ASP A 581 -12.11 12.12 -6.30
N TYR A 582 -11.64 10.93 -6.69
CA TYR A 582 -12.16 10.16 -7.83
C TYR A 582 -12.26 8.67 -7.48
N ARG A 583 -13.13 7.98 -8.22
CA ARG A 583 -13.14 6.51 -8.30
C ARG A 583 -13.10 6.06 -9.75
N LEU A 584 -12.59 4.85 -9.99
CA LEU A 584 -12.61 4.27 -11.33
C LEU A 584 -14.01 3.78 -11.71
N HIS A 585 -14.49 4.14 -12.90
CA HIS A 585 -15.75 3.59 -13.42
C HIS A 585 -15.55 2.22 -14.08
N MET A 586 -15.32 1.19 -13.26
CA MET A 586 -14.87 -0.13 -13.73
C MET A 586 -15.90 -0.86 -14.62
N ALA A 587 -17.19 -0.69 -14.38
CA ALA A 587 -18.26 -1.38 -15.12
C ALA A 587 -18.34 -1.02 -16.63
N ILE A 588 -17.75 0.09 -17.07
CA ILE A 588 -17.77 0.51 -18.48
C ILE A 588 -17.00 -0.47 -19.36
N ALA A 589 -15.84 -0.94 -18.88
CA ALA A 589 -15.00 -1.89 -19.61
C ALA A 589 -15.75 -3.21 -19.85
N ASP A 590 -16.36 -3.77 -18.81
CA ASP A 590 -17.15 -5.00 -18.88
C ASP A 590 -18.32 -4.87 -19.87
N LYS A 591 -18.98 -3.70 -19.90
CA LYS A 591 -20.07 -3.46 -20.85
C LYS A 591 -19.59 -3.50 -22.30
N TRP A 592 -18.42 -2.94 -22.60
CA TRP A 592 -17.85 -3.02 -23.95
C TRP A 592 -17.48 -4.46 -24.33
N ILE A 593 -16.92 -5.23 -23.40
CA ILE A 593 -16.61 -6.65 -23.63
C ILE A 593 -17.88 -7.45 -23.93
N GLU A 594 -18.94 -7.24 -23.14
CA GLU A 594 -20.24 -7.89 -23.35
C GLU A 594 -20.78 -7.58 -24.76
N LEU A 595 -20.76 -6.31 -25.17
CA LEU A 595 -21.24 -5.87 -26.48
C LEU A 595 -20.41 -6.45 -27.64
N LEU A 596 -19.08 -6.52 -27.49
CA LEU A 596 -18.19 -7.03 -28.54
C LEU A 596 -18.23 -8.56 -28.66
N ASN A 597 -18.41 -9.28 -27.55
CA ASN A 597 -18.52 -10.74 -27.55
C ASN A 597 -19.89 -11.22 -28.06
N ASN A 598 -20.95 -10.45 -27.82
CA ASN A 598 -22.30 -10.73 -28.31
C ASN A 598 -22.42 -10.31 -29.80
N ASN A 599 -21.87 -11.15 -30.69
CA ASN A 599 -21.74 -11.06 -32.17
C ASN A 599 -22.93 -10.57 -33.06
N ASN A 600 -23.95 -9.91 -32.54
CA ASN A 600 -25.01 -9.29 -33.33
C ASN A 600 -24.63 -7.86 -33.72
N ASN A 601 -23.78 -7.72 -34.74
CA ASN A 601 -23.47 -6.43 -35.40
C ASN A 601 -24.71 -5.66 -35.91
N ASN A 602 -25.90 -6.28 -35.93
CA ASN A 602 -27.15 -5.66 -36.34
C ASN A 602 -27.96 -5.04 -35.18
N ASN A 603 -27.49 -5.14 -33.93
CA ASN A 603 -28.18 -4.65 -32.75
C ASN A 603 -27.23 -3.87 -31.81
N ILE A 604 -26.36 -2.99 -32.34
CA ILE A 604 -25.90 -1.85 -31.54
C ILE A 604 -27.10 -0.91 -31.49
N PRO A 605 -27.87 -0.83 -30.40
CA PRO A 605 -29.09 -0.04 -30.43
C PRO A 605 -28.68 1.42 -30.57
N SER A 606 -29.28 2.12 -31.53
CA SER A 606 -29.08 3.54 -31.78
C SER A 606 -29.67 4.43 -30.68
N GLU A 607 -29.73 3.99 -29.43
CA GLU A 607 -30.53 4.64 -28.40
C GLU A 607 -29.73 4.94 -27.13
N ASN A 608 -29.59 6.24 -26.86
CA ASN A 608 -29.35 6.93 -25.59
C ASN A 608 -28.34 6.31 -24.61
N PRO A 609 -27.13 6.91 -24.45
CA PRO A 609 -26.15 6.59 -23.39
C PRO A 609 -26.78 6.45 -21.98
N THR A 610 -27.83 7.21 -21.68
CA THR A 610 -28.59 7.17 -20.42
C THR A 610 -29.29 5.85 -20.13
N LYS A 611 -29.70 5.06 -21.14
CA LYS A 611 -30.27 3.71 -20.95
C LYS A 611 -29.21 2.67 -20.54
N TRP A 612 -27.93 2.95 -20.79
CA TRP A 612 -26.82 1.99 -20.64
C TRP A 612 -26.12 2.04 -19.28
N GLY A 613 -26.66 2.78 -18.31
CA GLY A 613 -26.01 3.00 -17.02
C GLY A 613 -24.86 4.01 -17.06
N LEU A 614 -24.44 4.48 -18.25
CA LEU A 614 -23.44 5.55 -18.42
C LEU A 614 -23.89 6.90 -17.82
N GLY A 615 -25.19 7.07 -17.57
CA GLY A 615 -25.76 8.24 -16.88
C GLY A 615 -26.31 7.94 -15.49
N ARG A 616 -26.18 6.71 -14.98
CA ARG A 616 -26.68 6.33 -13.64
C ARG A 616 -25.51 6.35 -12.65
N VAL A 617 -24.93 7.54 -12.52
CA VAL A 617 -23.87 7.86 -11.57
C VAL A 617 -24.45 8.93 -10.65
N GLU A 618 -24.34 8.77 -9.33
CA GLU A 618 -24.65 9.84 -8.40
C GLU A 618 -23.82 11.07 -8.78
N CYS A 619 -24.51 12.15 -9.17
CA CYS A 619 -23.99 13.34 -9.86
C CYS A 619 -23.01 14.19 -9.02
N THR A 620 -22.53 13.66 -7.90
CA THR A 620 -21.60 14.30 -6.96
C THR A 620 -20.19 13.69 -7.00
N GLN A 621 -19.98 12.59 -7.74
CA GLN A 621 -18.68 11.93 -7.86
C GLN A 621 -18.10 12.10 -9.26
N THR A 622 -16.93 12.71 -9.35
CA THR A 622 -16.21 12.90 -10.63
C THR A 622 -15.52 11.59 -11.01
N LEU A 623 -15.64 11.16 -12.26
CA LEU A 623 -15.16 9.84 -12.71
C LEU A 623 -14.19 9.96 -13.90
N PRO A 624 -12.92 9.54 -13.77
CA PRO A 624 -12.11 9.17 -14.92
C PRO A 624 -12.63 7.83 -15.42
N LEU A 625 -12.93 7.69 -16.72
CA LEU A 625 -13.32 6.39 -17.26
C LEU A 625 -12.10 5.61 -17.77
N PRO A 626 -11.88 4.38 -17.29
CA PRO A 626 -10.79 3.53 -17.77
C PRO A 626 -11.29 2.46 -18.75
N ARG A 627 -10.50 2.21 -19.79
CA ARG A 627 -10.10 0.82 -20.10
C ARG A 627 -8.73 0.67 -19.46
N GLY A 628 -8.68 0.09 -18.26
CA GLY A 628 -7.45 0.00 -17.46
C GLY A 628 -6.61 -1.23 -17.82
N GLY A 629 -5.37 -1.29 -17.33
CA GLY A 629 -4.44 -2.41 -17.46
C GLY A 629 -4.96 -3.77 -16.95
N ARG A 630 -6.06 -3.78 -16.18
CA ARG A 630 -6.73 -4.98 -15.67
C ARG A 630 -7.06 -6.01 -16.75
N GLU A 631 -7.51 -5.58 -17.93
CA GLU A 631 -7.79 -6.49 -19.05
C GLU A 631 -6.51 -7.16 -19.56
N ALA A 632 -5.36 -6.46 -19.55
CA ALA A 632 -4.09 -7.03 -19.94
C ALA A 632 -3.58 -8.05 -18.91
N VAL A 633 -3.80 -7.78 -17.60
CA VAL A 633 -3.42 -8.69 -16.50
C VAL A 633 -4.20 -10.01 -16.57
N SER A 634 -5.50 -9.98 -16.88
CA SER A 634 -6.31 -11.19 -17.02
C SER A 634 -6.17 -11.89 -18.38
N GLY A 635 -5.29 -11.40 -19.28
CA GLY A 635 -5.11 -11.93 -20.63
C GLY A 635 -6.30 -11.66 -21.58
N GLY A 636 -7.12 -10.65 -21.29
CA GLY A 636 -8.24 -10.23 -22.12
C GLY A 636 -7.79 -9.68 -23.48
N PRO A 637 -8.50 -9.98 -24.59
CA PRO A 637 -8.10 -9.47 -25.90
C PRO A 637 -8.38 -7.97 -26.01
N SER A 638 -7.41 -7.18 -26.46
CA SER A 638 -7.62 -5.76 -26.75
C SER A 638 -8.75 -5.55 -27.77
N ALA A 639 -9.46 -4.42 -27.68
CA ALA A 639 -10.56 -4.11 -28.61
C ALA A 639 -10.14 -4.07 -30.08
N GLN A 640 -8.85 -3.82 -30.40
CA GLN A 640 -8.35 -3.92 -31.77
C GLN A 640 -8.25 -5.36 -32.28
N VAL A 641 -8.04 -6.33 -31.38
CA VAL A 641 -8.00 -7.76 -31.72
C VAL A 641 -9.42 -8.32 -31.92
N GLN A 642 -10.41 -7.74 -31.26
CA GLN A 642 -11.82 -8.16 -31.38
C GLN A 642 -12.54 -7.57 -32.62
N GLN A 643 -11.97 -6.56 -33.28
CA GLN A 643 -12.51 -6.09 -34.56
C GLN A 643 -12.13 -7.05 -35.70
N PRO A 644 -13.07 -7.43 -36.59
CA PRO A 644 -12.76 -8.33 -37.70
C PRO A 644 -11.67 -7.73 -38.59
N LYS A 645 -10.69 -8.56 -38.99
CA LYS A 645 -9.47 -8.24 -39.78
C LYS A 645 -9.68 -7.57 -41.15
N LYS A 646 -10.89 -7.11 -41.48
CA LYS A 646 -11.25 -6.46 -42.75
C LYS A 646 -11.65 -5.00 -42.52
N ASN A 647 -10.72 -4.17 -42.04
CA ASN A 647 -10.54 -2.76 -42.46
C ASN A 647 -9.51 -2.11 -41.54
N LYS A 648 -8.29 -1.93 -42.06
CA LYS A 648 -7.28 -1.06 -41.43
C LYS A 648 -7.70 0.41 -41.57
N ARG A 649 -8.69 0.85 -40.79
CA ARG A 649 -8.82 2.26 -40.41
C ARG A 649 -8.45 2.35 -38.95
N LYS A 650 -7.30 2.97 -38.67
CA LYS A 650 -6.89 3.29 -37.30
C LYS A 650 -7.88 4.31 -36.74
N HIS A 651 -8.89 3.85 -36.02
CA HIS A 651 -9.69 4.69 -35.15
C HIS A 651 -9.13 4.52 -33.74
N TYR A 652 -8.28 5.48 -33.34
CA TYR A 652 -7.97 5.71 -31.94
C TYR A 652 -9.22 6.32 -31.32
N ILE A 653 -9.99 5.55 -30.56
CA ILE A 653 -11.09 6.09 -29.76
C ILE A 653 -10.46 6.57 -28.44
N CYS A 654 -10.00 7.82 -28.43
CA CYS A 654 -9.69 8.58 -27.23
C CYS A 654 -10.94 9.37 -26.88
N TYR A 655 -11.60 9.08 -25.75
CA TYR A 655 -12.64 9.98 -25.24
C TYR A 655 -11.97 11.06 -24.38
N SER A 656 -12.02 12.28 -24.91
CA SER A 656 -11.93 13.54 -24.17
C SER A 656 -13.24 13.75 -23.42
N ILE A 657 -13.19 14.16 -22.15
CA ILE A 657 -14.36 14.68 -21.42
C ILE A 657 -14.08 16.15 -21.08
N GLN A 658 -14.99 17.02 -21.53
CA GLN A 658 -15.10 18.43 -21.16
C GLN A 658 -15.69 18.58 -19.77
#